data_AF-A0A5P2UKV8-F1
#
_entry.id   AF-A0A5P2UKV8-F1
#
_cell.length_a   1.000
_cell.length_b   1.000
_cell.length_c   1.000
_cell.angle_alpha   90.00
_cell.angle_beta   90.00
_cell.angle_gamma   90.00
#
_symmetry.space_group_name_H-M   'P 1'
#
loop_
_entity.id
_entity.type
_entity.pdbx_description
1 polymer ?
#
loop_
_entity_poly.entity_id
_entity_poly.type
_entity_poly.pdbx_seq_one_letter_code
_entity_poly.pdbx_strand_id
1 'polypeptide(L)'
;MPAAPPGPAGPATGPAAASAPGACAARGATGPRTAAVTRAAPAAPDAPAAPPGTGAAPEAAAASPRFTRVPRWVAADAPDEDDAAGTGAARHVVPVPDGLAAALARTAAALGARPEALLAAAHARVLATVAAERSLRTGLADGPRLRELRLTVAPSSWAELTAAAAAALGRAEPLDGPLDGPGPEAVLDLAGDTRSPLGPGEKLRVRWSTAGTRPRLELRHDPRALDAAYAERLAGYHLTALRLLTDDPAARHDRQSLLSPRETETQLHGLAGPRTELPDAVLTDLFDARVRRHPDAVAARHGARAWTYRELGARADRVARALLAAGSGAQDVAAVVMDRSLEWIATALGVLKAGAVYLPMGPDLPVDRIAAQLSAAGASFVLADPATRALAERAAAAVPAPPAVLCAREALAPLPPGDPADLRAPARVRPDDAAYVYFTSGSTGEPKGAVCEHAGLLNHLLAKAADMGLTADGATDGTDGAGPTSEVVAQTAPQGFDISLWQFAAPLLTGGATRIVSTDVLLDVDGFLDELAEGRVTVAQTVPAYLEVLVRHLERHPRDLGALRTVSVTGEVLAPDLVRRWFALCPDITLVNAYGATEVCDDTLHEVLDRAPAPGRPVPLGRPLPNVRAYVLDEHLALVPLGSAGEIAFSGVCVGRGYAHDEDRTRQVFVPDPFRAGTRMYRTGDFGRWLPDGRMEFLGRHDEQVKIRGFRIELGEIEHRLLAVPGVREAAVAVVGDAGVHRHLVAFFTTDDDATGPPVGHARDRLAAELPDYMVPSYLHPLRRLPRTANGKADKKALAELASTLGHGGDGHTGPATATERRLAMLWAEVLGVPLERIGRHDNFFSLGASSLATVRVSVRLDRALSLTELVAHPVLADLAALLDGRDRGEPREPAPPLLHPLLAVRKPRHTLVCLPYAGGSALNFRALATELEHDGIAVLGAELPGHDFAAEDEPLEELTALAARARDEILARVTTPVLLWGHSSGAATALETARLLQEAGRPAARVFLGGRLLPGADALRAELAEVAGADRDELLGRLRADNAYVELDAYSPERAAAVDRAYRHDTATANRHLLRVLDAPAAHRIEAPVEVVLARDDAWTAGDPDAYRAWRAVGDRVTLHELEEGGHYFTGTRPAETADVVRRTTG
;
A
#
# COMPACT_ATOMS: atom_id res chain seq x y z
N MET A 1 79.03 5.99 18.90
CA MET A 1 78.40 5.66 20.19
C MET A 1 76.89 5.96 20.09
N PRO A 2 76.02 5.29 20.86
CA PRO A 2 75.30 4.13 20.31
C PRO A 2 73.76 4.24 20.54
N ALA A 3 72.90 3.24 20.32
CA ALA A 3 73.10 1.80 20.05
C ALA A 3 72.00 1.19 19.17
N ALA A 4 72.29 -0.02 18.66
CA ALA A 4 71.34 -0.95 18.03
C ALA A 4 71.78 -2.40 18.40
N PRO A 5 71.47 -3.46 17.61
CA PRO A 5 70.39 -4.43 17.83
C PRO A 5 70.93 -5.84 18.24
N PRO A 6 70.23 -7.00 18.06
CA PRO A 6 70.01 -7.63 16.74
C PRO A 6 68.68 -8.42 16.56
N GLY A 7 68.47 -9.01 15.36
CA GLY A 7 67.54 -10.13 15.07
C GLY A 7 68.27 -11.50 15.11
N PRO A 8 67.94 -12.55 14.29
CA PRO A 8 66.97 -12.69 13.18
C PRO A 8 65.86 -13.75 13.54
N ALA A 9 65.31 -14.73 12.77
CA ALA A 9 65.52 -15.31 11.43
C ALA A 9 64.29 -16.14 10.91
N GLY A 10 64.38 -16.70 9.68
CA GLY A 10 63.54 -17.82 9.15
C GLY A 10 64.39 -19.12 8.98
N PRO A 11 64.17 -20.03 7.99
CA PRO A 11 63.23 -19.99 6.84
C PRO A 11 62.56 -21.35 6.40
N ALA A 12 61.77 -21.28 5.30
CA ALA A 12 61.46 -22.25 4.21
C ALA A 12 61.70 -23.79 4.27
N THR A 13 60.80 -24.58 3.64
CA THR A 13 61.02 -25.38 2.37
C THR A 13 59.75 -26.15 1.89
N GLY A 14 59.69 -26.52 0.60
CA GLY A 14 58.76 -27.54 0.03
C GLY A 14 59.33 -28.98 0.11
N PRO A 15 58.94 -29.98 -0.75
CA PRO A 15 58.30 -29.90 -2.07
C PRO A 15 57.14 -30.91 -2.29
N ALA A 16 56.89 -31.36 -3.53
CA ALA A 16 55.75 -32.20 -3.95
C ALA A 16 56.10 -33.61 -4.49
N ALA A 17 55.15 -34.55 -4.40
CA ALA A 17 55.06 -35.86 -5.09
C ALA A 17 53.68 -36.51 -4.79
N ALA A 18 53.23 -37.63 -5.37
CA ALA A 18 53.15 -38.08 -6.78
C ALA A 18 52.37 -39.43 -6.83
N SER A 19 51.48 -39.62 -7.81
CA SER A 19 51.02 -40.92 -8.39
C SER A 19 50.74 -42.18 -7.51
N ALA A 20 49.45 -42.50 -7.29
CA ALA A 20 48.77 -43.80 -7.55
C ALA A 20 49.35 -45.12 -6.91
N PRO A 21 48.89 -46.37 -7.23
CA PRO A 21 47.65 -46.82 -7.91
C PRO A 21 46.87 -48.02 -7.25
N GLY A 22 45.60 -48.20 -7.64
CA GLY A 22 44.87 -49.50 -7.72
C GLY A 22 44.56 -50.30 -6.43
N ALA A 23 43.93 -51.50 -6.48
CA ALA A 23 42.94 -52.07 -7.41
C ALA A 23 42.54 -53.52 -6.98
N CYS A 24 41.24 -53.82 -6.78
CA CYS A 24 40.56 -55.14 -6.90
C CYS A 24 39.07 -54.98 -6.48
N ALA A 25 38.02 -55.44 -7.18
CA ALA A 25 37.68 -56.77 -7.76
C ALA A 25 36.91 -57.68 -6.78
N ALA A 26 35.88 -58.49 -7.16
CA ALA A 26 35.05 -58.54 -8.38
C ALA A 26 33.90 -59.59 -8.21
N ARG A 27 33.04 -59.74 -9.24
CA ARG A 27 32.09 -60.85 -9.56
C ARG A 27 30.71 -60.80 -8.86
N GLY A 28 29.59 -61.16 -9.52
CA GLY A 28 29.36 -61.29 -10.97
C GLY A 28 28.21 -62.23 -11.42
N ALA A 29 27.73 -62.01 -12.66
CA ALA A 29 26.84 -62.87 -13.49
C ALA A 29 25.39 -63.10 -13.00
N THR A 30 24.36 -63.45 -13.79
CA THR A 30 24.14 -63.73 -15.25
C THR A 30 22.90 -62.92 -15.76
N GLY A 31 22.58 -62.62 -17.03
CA GLY A 31 22.90 -63.21 -18.36
C GLY A 31 21.79 -64.17 -18.86
N PRO A 32 21.47 -64.34 -20.18
CA PRO A 32 22.02 -63.66 -21.39
C PRO A 32 21.07 -63.42 -22.63
N ARG A 33 21.54 -62.61 -23.62
CA ARG A 33 21.23 -62.63 -25.11
C ARG A 33 19.79 -62.26 -25.59
N THR A 34 19.54 -61.80 -26.83
CA THR A 34 20.31 -61.62 -28.10
C THR A 34 20.18 -60.18 -28.67
N ALA A 35 21.26 -59.46 -29.05
CA ALA A 35 21.85 -59.33 -30.41
C ALA A 35 20.92 -58.73 -31.51
N ALA A 36 21.29 -57.76 -32.36
CA ALA A 36 22.51 -56.91 -32.52
C ALA A 36 22.11 -55.58 -33.26
N VAL A 37 22.92 -54.51 -33.32
CA VAL A 37 23.90 -54.19 -34.40
C VAL A 37 24.66 -52.87 -34.07
N THR A 38 25.88 -52.73 -34.63
CA THR A 38 26.90 -51.63 -34.63
C THR A 38 26.67 -50.27 -33.93
N ARG A 39 27.74 -49.79 -33.27
CA ARG A 39 27.95 -48.41 -32.77
C ARG A 39 27.90 -47.33 -33.86
N ALA A 40 27.27 -46.20 -33.50
CA ALA A 40 27.76 -44.84 -33.78
C ALA A 40 27.57 -44.01 -32.49
N ALA A 41 28.35 -42.94 -32.28
CA ALA A 41 28.25 -42.11 -31.08
C ALA A 41 27.43 -40.83 -31.35
N PRO A 42 26.43 -40.49 -30.53
CA PRO A 42 25.75 -39.20 -30.59
C PRO A 42 26.59 -38.07 -29.97
N ALA A 43 26.20 -36.83 -30.23
CA ALA A 43 26.93 -35.62 -29.87
C ALA A 43 26.89 -35.29 -28.36
N ALA A 44 27.67 -34.27 -27.98
CA ALA A 44 27.51 -33.57 -26.70
C ALA A 44 26.11 -32.93 -26.59
N PRO A 45 25.56 -32.73 -25.38
CA PRO A 45 24.26 -32.10 -25.20
C PRO A 45 24.28 -30.64 -25.69
N ASP A 46 23.20 -30.23 -26.37
CA ASP A 46 23.04 -28.88 -26.88
C ASP A 46 23.02 -27.83 -25.77
N ALA A 47 23.53 -26.63 -26.07
CA ALA A 47 23.37 -25.47 -25.21
C ALA A 47 21.89 -25.06 -25.14
N PRO A 48 21.38 -24.64 -23.96
CA PRO A 48 19.99 -24.21 -23.84
C PRO A 48 19.71 -23.02 -24.75
N ALA A 49 18.59 -23.07 -25.48
CA ALA A 49 18.21 -22.04 -26.44
C ALA A 49 18.04 -20.68 -25.74
N ALA A 50 18.57 -19.62 -26.35
CA ALA A 50 18.44 -18.27 -25.83
C ALA A 50 16.95 -17.82 -25.82
N PRO A 51 16.49 -17.13 -24.76
CA PRO A 51 15.11 -16.66 -24.67
C PRO A 51 14.80 -15.60 -25.75
N PRO A 52 13.58 -15.60 -26.32
CA PRO A 52 13.26 -14.75 -27.46
C PRO A 52 13.00 -13.28 -27.06
N GLY A 53 13.88 -12.39 -27.54
CA GLY A 53 13.68 -10.94 -27.53
C GLY A 53 14.31 -10.20 -26.35
N THR A 54 15.49 -9.61 -26.56
CA THR A 54 16.00 -8.56 -25.66
C THR A 54 15.33 -7.23 -26.01
N GLY A 55 14.47 -6.73 -25.11
CA GLY A 55 13.80 -5.45 -25.27
C GLY A 55 14.77 -4.27 -25.16
N ALA A 56 14.40 -3.15 -25.79
CA ALA A 56 15.01 -1.86 -25.52
C ALA A 56 14.35 -1.20 -24.30
N ALA A 57 14.92 -0.09 -23.82
CA ALA A 57 14.25 0.77 -22.84
C ALA A 57 12.88 1.22 -23.37
N PRO A 58 11.88 1.46 -22.49
CA PRO A 58 10.52 1.78 -22.91
C PRO A 58 10.45 3.07 -23.73
N GLU A 59 9.92 2.99 -24.95
CA GLU A 59 9.48 4.16 -25.72
C GLU A 59 8.27 4.80 -25.03
N ALA A 60 8.51 5.81 -24.18
CA ALA A 60 7.46 6.65 -23.63
C ALA A 60 6.68 7.30 -24.78
N ALA A 61 5.36 7.08 -24.81
CA ALA A 61 4.51 7.23 -26.00
C ALA A 61 4.16 8.68 -26.43
N ALA A 62 5.11 9.60 -26.33
CA ALA A 62 5.21 10.67 -27.32
C ALA A 62 5.54 10.04 -28.70
N ALA A 63 5.27 10.75 -29.79
CA ALA A 63 5.68 10.27 -31.12
C ALA A 63 7.20 10.06 -31.15
N SER A 64 7.65 8.83 -31.48
CA SER A 64 9.07 8.43 -31.42
C SER A 64 9.95 9.47 -32.10
N PRO A 65 10.93 10.06 -31.40
CA PRO A 65 11.57 11.28 -31.85
C PRO A 65 12.29 11.05 -33.19
N ARG A 66 12.15 12.03 -34.10
CA ARG A 66 12.71 11.94 -35.47
C ARG A 66 14.24 11.74 -35.46
N PHE A 67 14.91 12.15 -34.38
CA PHE A 67 16.35 11.98 -34.17
C PHE A 67 16.60 11.41 -32.77
N THR A 68 17.72 10.68 -32.63
CA THR A 68 18.24 10.19 -31.34
C THR A 68 18.36 11.34 -30.35
N ARG A 69 17.86 11.14 -29.13
CA ARG A 69 17.94 12.18 -28.09
C ARG A 69 19.27 12.11 -27.34
N VAL A 70 19.83 13.28 -27.01
CA VAL A 70 20.96 13.38 -26.11
C VAL A 70 20.41 13.54 -24.68
N PRO A 71 20.83 12.72 -23.69
CA PRO A 71 20.39 12.88 -22.32
C PRO A 71 20.68 14.28 -21.78
N ARG A 72 19.69 14.93 -21.18
CA ARG A 72 19.89 16.21 -20.48
C ARG A 72 20.69 15.95 -19.20
N TRP A 73 21.79 16.66 -19.03
CA TRP A 73 22.68 16.58 -17.88
C TRP A 73 23.07 18.01 -17.48
N VAL A 74 22.25 18.64 -16.65
CA VAL A 74 22.49 19.93 -15.98
C VAL A 74 21.92 19.90 -14.57
N ALA A 75 22.44 20.74 -13.67
CA ALA A 75 21.87 20.89 -12.33
C ALA A 75 20.39 21.30 -12.38
N ALA A 76 19.60 20.88 -11.39
CA ALA A 76 18.14 21.08 -11.40
C ALA A 76 17.71 22.56 -11.51
N ASP A 77 18.49 23.47 -10.90
CA ASP A 77 18.28 24.92 -10.91
C ASP A 77 18.73 25.61 -12.21
N ALA A 78 19.18 24.86 -13.22
CA ALA A 78 19.51 25.43 -14.54
C ALA A 78 18.24 25.94 -15.24
N PRO A 79 18.27 27.15 -15.84
CA PRO A 79 17.12 27.74 -16.53
C PRO A 79 16.70 26.86 -17.72
N ASP A 80 15.41 26.91 -18.06
CA ASP A 80 14.86 26.00 -19.06
C ASP A 80 15.22 26.33 -20.51
N GLU A 81 15.01 25.32 -21.38
CA GLU A 81 15.37 25.40 -22.80
C GLU A 81 14.51 26.45 -23.55
N ASP A 82 13.33 26.81 -23.03
CA ASP A 82 12.40 27.79 -23.64
C ASP A 82 12.54 29.24 -23.11
N ASP A 83 12.92 29.43 -21.85
CA ASP A 83 12.77 30.71 -21.12
C ASP A 83 13.86 31.77 -21.42
N ALA A 84 14.87 31.45 -22.24
CA ALA A 84 16.08 32.26 -22.40
C ALA A 84 16.48 32.51 -23.87
N ALA A 85 15.98 33.60 -24.45
CA ALA A 85 16.44 34.09 -25.75
C ALA A 85 17.85 34.72 -25.67
N GLY A 86 18.91 33.93 -25.92
CA GLY A 86 20.23 34.46 -26.27
C GLY A 86 21.47 33.85 -25.60
N THR A 87 21.37 32.77 -24.82
CA THR A 87 22.57 32.09 -24.28
C THR A 87 23.36 31.37 -25.38
N GLY A 88 24.60 31.80 -25.62
CA GLY A 88 25.44 31.25 -26.69
C GLY A 88 25.98 29.84 -26.41
N ALA A 89 26.11 29.05 -27.47
CA ALA A 89 26.65 27.69 -27.42
C ALA A 89 28.07 27.64 -26.82
N ALA A 90 28.26 26.81 -25.80
CA ALA A 90 29.56 26.60 -25.15
C ALA A 90 30.46 25.69 -26.02
N ARG A 91 31.79 25.88 -25.94
CA ARG A 91 32.77 25.17 -26.76
C ARG A 91 33.88 24.56 -25.91
N HIS A 92 33.97 23.24 -25.94
CA HIS A 92 35.02 22.44 -25.31
C HIS A 92 36.00 21.94 -26.39
N VAL A 93 37.30 21.96 -26.12
CA VAL A 93 38.36 21.66 -27.11
C VAL A 93 39.41 20.73 -26.49
N VAL A 94 39.49 19.50 -26.98
CA VAL A 94 40.41 18.48 -26.45
C VAL A 94 41.54 18.23 -27.47
N PRO A 95 42.82 18.24 -27.05
CA PRO A 95 43.92 17.84 -27.93
C PRO A 95 43.80 16.34 -28.26
N VAL A 96 43.95 15.98 -29.53
CA VAL A 96 44.02 14.57 -29.92
C VAL A 96 45.35 13.99 -29.42
N PRO A 97 45.36 12.82 -28.76
CA PRO A 97 46.58 12.19 -28.29
C PRO A 97 47.61 12.00 -29.42
N ASP A 98 48.87 12.32 -29.13
CA ASP A 98 49.97 12.18 -30.10
C ASP A 98 50.04 10.73 -30.62
N GLY A 99 50.09 10.59 -31.95
CA GLY A 99 50.05 9.30 -32.64
C GLY A 99 48.66 8.77 -33.01
N LEU A 100 47.57 9.16 -32.33
CA LEU A 100 46.22 8.61 -32.60
C LEU A 100 45.74 8.92 -34.02
N ALA A 101 45.99 10.14 -34.54
CA ALA A 101 45.65 10.48 -35.92
C ALA A 101 46.41 9.62 -36.96
N ALA A 102 47.65 9.21 -36.66
CA ALA A 102 48.42 8.30 -37.50
C ALA A 102 47.96 6.84 -37.34
N ALA A 103 47.46 6.45 -36.17
CA ALA A 103 46.81 5.16 -35.96
C ALA A 103 45.51 5.06 -36.76
N LEU A 104 44.62 6.05 -36.66
CA LEU A 104 43.37 6.13 -37.44
C LEU A 104 43.63 6.02 -38.95
N ALA A 105 44.67 6.68 -39.47
CA ALA A 105 45.04 6.57 -40.89
C ALA A 105 45.50 5.15 -41.28
N ARG A 106 46.29 4.47 -40.43
CA ARG A 106 46.71 3.07 -40.66
C ARG A 106 45.53 2.10 -40.57
N THR A 107 44.70 2.23 -39.55
CA THR A 107 43.53 1.37 -39.33
C THR A 107 42.50 1.55 -40.45
N ALA A 108 42.25 2.78 -40.90
CA ALA A 108 41.39 3.04 -42.06
C ALA A 108 41.91 2.32 -43.32
N ALA A 109 43.21 2.45 -43.63
CA ALA A 109 43.83 1.76 -44.74
C ALA A 109 43.76 0.22 -44.62
N ALA A 110 43.97 -0.33 -43.41
CA ALA A 110 43.90 -1.76 -43.16
C ALA A 110 42.46 -2.33 -43.29
N LEU A 111 41.44 -1.54 -42.95
CA LEU A 111 40.03 -1.89 -43.10
C LEU A 111 39.45 -1.58 -44.50
N GLY A 112 40.24 -1.00 -45.42
CA GLY A 112 39.73 -0.53 -46.72
C GLY A 112 38.75 0.64 -46.63
N ALA A 113 38.76 1.37 -45.51
CA ALA A 113 37.82 2.45 -45.18
C ALA A 113 38.48 3.84 -45.26
N ARG A 114 37.65 4.89 -45.24
CA ARG A 114 38.11 6.28 -45.03
C ARG A 114 38.14 6.61 -43.52
N PRO A 115 39.07 7.45 -43.01
CA PRO A 115 39.08 7.91 -41.61
C PRO A 115 37.73 8.45 -41.11
N GLU A 116 36.96 9.08 -42.00
CA GLU A 116 35.60 9.56 -41.78
C GLU A 116 34.63 8.47 -41.29
N ALA A 117 34.79 7.23 -41.77
CA ALA A 117 33.98 6.09 -41.33
C ALA A 117 34.34 5.65 -39.90
N LEU A 118 35.61 5.77 -39.50
CA LEU A 118 36.08 5.45 -38.15
C LEU A 118 35.56 6.52 -37.16
N LEU A 119 35.59 7.80 -37.56
CA LEU A 119 35.00 8.91 -36.80
C LEU A 119 33.47 8.75 -36.65
N ALA A 120 32.77 8.37 -37.72
CA ALA A 120 31.34 8.11 -37.69
C ALA A 120 30.97 6.86 -36.85
N ALA A 121 31.76 5.79 -36.92
CA ALA A 121 31.59 4.60 -36.07
C ALA A 121 31.79 4.92 -34.58
N ALA A 122 32.83 5.69 -34.24
CA ALA A 122 33.05 6.15 -32.87
C ALA A 122 31.91 7.05 -32.37
N HIS A 123 31.49 8.03 -33.17
CA HIS A 123 30.37 8.92 -32.82
C HIS A 123 29.06 8.15 -32.62
N ALA A 124 28.74 7.23 -33.54
CA ALA A 124 27.58 6.34 -33.40
C ALA A 124 27.68 5.47 -32.15
N ARG A 125 28.85 4.90 -31.82
CA ARG A 125 29.03 4.13 -30.58
C ARG A 125 28.76 4.99 -29.34
N VAL A 126 29.28 6.21 -29.29
CA VAL A 126 29.06 7.12 -28.16
C VAL A 126 27.57 7.45 -28.02
N LEU A 127 26.89 7.85 -29.10
CA LEU A 127 25.45 8.15 -29.07
C LEU A 127 24.60 6.94 -28.64
N ALA A 128 24.84 5.75 -29.20
CA ALA A 128 24.14 4.52 -28.81
C ALA A 128 24.40 4.09 -27.35
N THR A 129 25.51 4.54 -26.76
CA THR A 129 25.81 4.26 -25.35
C THR A 129 25.07 5.26 -24.45
N VAL A 130 25.13 6.57 -24.72
CA VAL A 130 24.49 7.57 -23.85
C VAL A 130 22.97 7.65 -24.01
N ALA A 131 22.43 7.51 -25.23
CA ALA A 131 20.98 7.48 -25.46
C ALA A 131 20.33 6.14 -25.09
N ALA A 132 21.13 5.11 -24.77
CA ALA A 132 20.76 3.70 -24.66
C ALA A 132 20.15 3.06 -25.94
N GLU A 133 19.90 3.83 -27.00
CA GLU A 133 19.37 3.40 -28.31
C GLU A 133 20.34 2.48 -29.07
N ARG A 134 19.81 1.43 -29.74
CA ARG A 134 20.58 0.61 -30.70
C ARG A 134 20.46 1.08 -32.16
N SER A 135 19.41 1.83 -32.52
CA SER A 135 19.17 2.32 -33.89
C SER A 135 19.11 3.84 -33.89
N LEU A 136 20.11 4.48 -34.51
CA LEU A 136 20.36 5.91 -34.38
C LEU A 136 19.93 6.70 -35.60
N ARG A 137 19.54 7.95 -35.33
CA ARG A 137 19.23 8.98 -36.33
C ARG A 137 19.90 10.27 -35.87
N THR A 138 21.03 10.63 -36.49
CA THR A 138 21.87 11.78 -36.10
C THR A 138 22.12 12.70 -37.30
N GLY A 139 22.52 13.95 -37.05
CA GLY A 139 22.87 14.89 -38.10
C GLY A 139 24.31 14.70 -38.59
N LEU A 140 24.53 14.90 -39.88
CA LEU A 140 25.84 15.00 -40.52
C LEU A 140 25.96 16.38 -41.19
N ALA A 141 26.97 17.17 -40.81
CA ALA A 141 27.24 18.47 -41.44
C ALA A 141 28.05 18.29 -42.73
N ASP A 142 27.52 18.83 -43.82
CA ASP A 142 28.09 18.78 -45.17
C ASP A 142 28.17 20.22 -45.71
N GLY A 143 29.23 20.93 -45.29
CA GLY A 143 29.30 22.38 -45.39
C GLY A 143 28.12 23.04 -44.65
N PRO A 144 27.41 24.02 -45.25
CA PRO A 144 26.27 24.69 -44.61
C PRO A 144 24.99 23.84 -44.56
N ARG A 145 24.96 22.63 -45.13
CA ARG A 145 23.78 21.74 -45.13
C ARG A 145 23.88 20.66 -44.06
N LEU A 146 22.72 20.16 -43.63
CA LEU A 146 22.61 18.96 -42.80
C LEU A 146 22.08 17.80 -43.64
N ARG A 147 22.61 16.60 -43.37
CA ARG A 147 22.16 15.32 -43.89
C ARG A 147 21.76 14.41 -42.73
N GLU A 148 20.77 13.55 -42.93
CA GLU A 148 20.37 12.54 -41.96
C GLU A 148 21.27 11.30 -42.08
N LEU A 149 22.00 10.99 -41.01
CA LEU A 149 22.77 9.75 -40.88
C LEU A 149 21.98 8.74 -40.03
N ARG A 150 21.58 7.63 -40.65
CA ARG A 150 20.91 6.50 -39.98
C ARG A 150 21.87 5.34 -39.84
N LEU A 151 22.01 4.77 -38.63
CA LEU A 151 22.89 3.62 -38.38
C LEU A 151 22.43 2.78 -37.19
N THR A 152 22.51 1.45 -37.30
CA THR A 152 22.24 0.53 -36.18
C THR A 152 23.55 0.00 -35.58
N VAL A 153 23.69 0.14 -34.27
CA VAL A 153 24.88 -0.22 -33.47
C VAL A 153 24.59 -1.53 -32.72
N ALA A 154 24.63 -2.65 -33.44
CA ALA A 154 24.50 -3.99 -32.86
C ALA A 154 25.82 -4.46 -32.22
N PRO A 155 25.83 -5.37 -31.22
CA PRO A 155 27.08 -5.88 -30.62
C PRO A 155 27.96 -6.66 -31.63
N SER A 156 28.90 -5.97 -32.26
CA SER A 156 29.81 -6.50 -33.29
C SER A 156 31.26 -6.08 -33.03
N SER A 157 32.18 -6.42 -33.95
CA SER A 157 33.53 -5.84 -33.95
C SER A 157 33.52 -4.36 -34.35
N TRP A 158 34.56 -3.61 -33.97
CA TRP A 158 34.78 -2.25 -34.44
C TRP A 158 34.95 -2.16 -35.97
N ALA A 159 35.51 -3.18 -36.60
CA ALA A 159 35.62 -3.31 -38.06
C ALA A 159 34.24 -3.37 -38.75
N GLU A 160 33.32 -4.19 -38.23
CA GLU A 160 31.94 -4.30 -38.75
C GLU A 160 31.18 -2.99 -38.56
N LEU A 161 31.32 -2.32 -37.40
CA LEU A 161 30.71 -1.02 -37.16
C LEU A 161 31.28 0.06 -38.10
N THR A 162 32.58 -0.01 -38.40
CA THR A 162 33.25 0.87 -39.37
C THR A 162 32.74 0.65 -40.79
N ALA A 163 32.50 -0.61 -41.20
CA ALA A 163 31.90 -0.94 -42.49
C ALA A 163 30.45 -0.43 -42.59
N ALA A 164 29.65 -0.60 -41.52
CA ALA A 164 28.30 -0.03 -41.44
C ALA A 164 28.31 1.51 -41.52
N ALA A 165 29.25 2.16 -40.85
CA ALA A 165 29.42 3.62 -40.89
C ALA A 165 29.84 4.12 -42.29
N ALA A 166 30.75 3.42 -42.98
CA ALA A 166 31.13 3.72 -44.34
C ALA A 166 29.92 3.63 -45.30
N ALA A 167 29.08 2.60 -45.16
CA ALA A 167 27.87 2.43 -45.95
C ALA A 167 26.80 3.50 -45.63
N ALA A 168 26.63 3.87 -44.35
CA ALA A 168 25.69 4.90 -43.92
C ALA A 168 26.07 6.31 -44.41
N LEU A 169 27.36 6.67 -44.34
CA LEU A 169 27.87 7.94 -44.90
C LEU A 169 27.61 8.05 -46.41
N GLY A 170 27.66 6.94 -47.14
CA GLY A 170 27.32 6.87 -48.56
C GLY A 170 25.82 7.01 -48.88
N ARG A 171 24.95 6.91 -47.87
CA ARG A 171 23.47 6.92 -47.98
C ARG A 171 22.81 8.02 -47.12
N ALA A 172 23.58 8.99 -46.61
CA ALA A 172 23.03 10.04 -45.77
C ALA A 172 22.18 11.02 -46.61
N GLU A 173 20.89 11.13 -46.33
CA GLU A 173 19.93 11.89 -47.15
C GLU A 173 19.90 13.39 -46.77
N PRO A 174 19.66 14.33 -47.71
CA PRO A 174 19.53 15.76 -47.39
C PRO A 174 18.35 16.06 -46.44
N LEU A 175 18.55 16.98 -45.49
CA LEU A 175 17.49 17.54 -44.65
C LEU A 175 16.99 18.90 -45.20
N ASP A 176 16.88 19.01 -46.52
CA ASP A 176 16.46 20.22 -47.24
C ASP A 176 14.92 20.35 -47.25
N GLY A 177 14.32 20.88 -46.17
CA GLY A 177 12.88 21.19 -46.08
C GLY A 177 12.41 21.54 -44.67
N PRO A 178 11.15 22.01 -44.48
CA PRO A 178 10.55 22.12 -43.16
C PRO A 178 10.43 20.72 -42.52
N LEU A 179 10.73 20.62 -41.23
CA LEU A 179 10.65 19.37 -40.48
C LEU A 179 9.35 19.32 -39.69
N ASP A 180 8.60 18.23 -39.82
CA ASP A 180 7.58 17.85 -38.83
C ASP A 180 8.28 17.44 -37.54
N GLY A 181 8.42 18.39 -36.62
CA GLY A 181 9.14 18.24 -35.35
C GLY A 181 10.58 18.78 -35.34
N PRO A 182 11.29 18.67 -34.21
CA PRO A 182 12.63 19.24 -34.03
C PRO A 182 13.69 18.58 -34.92
N GLY A 183 14.79 19.31 -35.12
CA GLY A 183 15.99 18.85 -35.82
C GLY A 183 16.82 17.83 -35.03
N PRO A 184 18.00 17.44 -35.56
CA PRO A 184 18.90 16.53 -34.87
C PRO A 184 19.50 17.14 -33.61
N GLU A 185 19.28 16.51 -32.45
CA GLU A 185 19.86 16.94 -31.17
C GLU A 185 21.39 16.79 -31.16
N ALA A 186 21.93 15.83 -31.92
CA ALA A 186 23.35 15.61 -32.13
C ALA A 186 23.75 15.77 -33.60
N VAL A 187 24.90 16.40 -33.87
CA VAL A 187 25.46 16.57 -35.22
C VAL A 187 26.95 16.21 -35.23
N LEU A 188 27.36 15.42 -36.22
CA LEU A 188 28.75 15.13 -36.55
C LEU A 188 29.24 16.07 -37.66
N ASP A 189 30.31 16.83 -37.42
CA ASP A 189 31.00 17.66 -38.42
C ASP A 189 32.34 17.03 -38.81
N LEU A 190 32.34 16.38 -39.98
CA LEU A 190 33.52 15.80 -40.64
C LEU A 190 34.12 16.72 -41.71
N ALA A 191 33.39 17.75 -42.14
CA ALA A 191 33.85 18.72 -43.13
C ALA A 191 34.85 19.72 -42.52
N GLY A 192 34.71 19.99 -41.22
CA GLY A 192 35.62 20.84 -40.43
C GLY A 192 35.50 22.34 -40.70
N ASP A 193 34.82 22.74 -41.78
CA ASP A 193 34.75 24.11 -42.31
C ASP A 193 33.73 25.00 -41.55
N THR A 194 32.72 24.40 -40.90
CA THR A 194 31.67 25.19 -40.25
C THR A 194 32.12 25.82 -38.92
N ARG A 195 32.06 27.15 -38.84
CA ARG A 195 32.15 27.90 -37.56
C ARG A 195 30.78 28.23 -36.96
N SER A 196 29.71 27.84 -37.64
CA SER A 196 28.30 28.18 -37.38
C SER A 196 27.87 27.91 -35.92
N PRO A 197 26.92 28.69 -35.36
CA PRO A 197 26.27 28.32 -34.10
C PRO A 197 25.55 26.97 -34.23
N LEU A 198 25.13 26.41 -33.09
CA LEU A 198 24.24 25.24 -33.07
C LEU A 198 22.93 25.59 -33.82
N GLY A 199 22.39 24.62 -34.56
CA GLY A 199 21.10 24.75 -35.23
C GLY A 199 19.93 24.72 -34.25
N PRO A 200 18.70 25.07 -34.69
CA PRO A 200 17.51 24.96 -33.86
C PRO A 200 17.29 23.52 -33.35
N GLY A 201 17.27 23.34 -32.03
CA GLY A 201 17.15 22.03 -31.36
C GLY A 201 18.44 21.22 -31.25
N GLU A 202 19.58 21.72 -31.77
CA GLU A 202 20.87 21.03 -31.69
C GLU A 202 21.53 21.24 -30.32
N LYS A 203 21.65 20.17 -29.54
CA LYS A 203 22.25 20.18 -28.18
C LYS A 203 23.74 19.88 -28.19
N LEU A 204 24.25 19.18 -29.23
CA LEU A 204 25.63 18.71 -29.31
C LEU A 204 26.16 18.68 -30.75
N ARG A 205 27.19 19.47 -31.07
CA ARG A 205 28.03 19.28 -32.27
C ARG A 205 29.37 18.64 -31.90
N VAL A 206 29.71 17.55 -32.56
CA VAL A 206 31.03 16.91 -32.46
C VAL A 206 31.80 17.19 -33.76
N ARG A 207 32.87 17.98 -33.69
CA ARG A 207 33.71 18.36 -34.85
C ARG A 207 35.12 17.83 -34.69
N TRP A 208 35.64 17.15 -35.71
CA TRP A 208 37.07 16.84 -35.79
C TRP A 208 37.79 17.95 -36.56
N SER A 209 38.84 18.53 -35.99
CA SER A 209 39.55 19.65 -36.61
C SER A 209 41.03 19.35 -36.83
N THR A 210 41.43 19.40 -38.09
CA THR A 210 42.83 19.32 -38.55
C THR A 210 43.48 20.70 -38.70
N ALA A 211 42.77 21.78 -38.37
CA ALA A 211 43.21 23.17 -38.55
C ALA A 211 44.25 23.60 -37.51
N GLY A 212 45.51 23.21 -37.72
CA GLY A 212 46.66 23.59 -36.90
C GLY A 212 47.82 22.61 -37.02
N THR A 213 48.86 22.79 -36.19
CA THR A 213 50.01 21.87 -36.15
C THR A 213 49.76 20.55 -35.41
N ARG A 214 48.60 20.42 -34.73
CA ARG A 214 48.11 19.18 -34.12
C ARG A 214 46.58 19.09 -34.25
N PRO A 215 46.01 17.91 -34.55
CA PRO A 215 44.56 17.73 -34.63
C PRO A 215 43.87 17.87 -33.27
N ARG A 216 42.58 18.22 -33.29
CA ARG A 216 41.75 18.50 -32.11
C ARG A 216 40.35 17.94 -32.26
N LEU A 217 39.79 17.46 -31.16
CA LEU A 217 38.36 17.18 -31.02
C LEU A 217 37.70 18.44 -30.44
N GLU A 218 36.61 18.90 -31.05
CA GLU A 218 35.82 20.02 -30.53
C GLU A 218 34.37 19.61 -30.33
N LEU A 219 33.86 19.85 -29.13
CA LEU A 219 32.44 19.72 -28.82
C LEU A 219 31.85 21.11 -28.63
N ARG A 220 30.82 21.45 -29.40
CA ARG A 220 29.93 22.58 -29.08
C ARG A 220 28.65 22.02 -28.46
N HIS A 221 28.14 22.66 -27.41
CA HIS A 221 26.95 22.18 -26.71
C HIS A 221 26.07 23.33 -26.23
N ASP A 222 24.78 23.04 -26.05
CA ASP A 222 23.87 23.92 -25.33
C ASP A 222 24.09 23.75 -23.82
N PRO A 223 24.55 24.79 -23.10
CA PRO A 223 24.82 24.71 -21.66
C PRO A 223 23.56 24.51 -20.80
N ARG A 224 22.36 24.61 -21.38
CA ARG A 224 21.06 24.32 -20.73
C ARG A 224 20.67 22.84 -20.83
N ALA A 225 21.25 22.14 -21.80
CA ALA A 225 21.08 20.71 -22.00
C ALA A 225 22.23 19.88 -21.41
N LEU A 226 23.48 20.36 -21.51
CA LEU A 226 24.69 19.64 -21.10
C LEU A 226 25.63 20.55 -20.31
N ASP A 227 26.06 20.14 -19.11
CA ASP A 227 27.12 20.83 -18.38
C ASP A 227 28.52 20.64 -19.00
N ALA A 228 29.45 21.55 -18.68
CA ALA A 228 30.79 21.55 -19.26
C ALA A 228 31.64 20.31 -18.90
N ALA A 229 31.40 19.68 -17.75
CA ALA A 229 32.07 18.44 -17.34
C ALA A 229 31.45 17.21 -18.02
N TYR A 230 30.18 17.28 -18.44
CA TYR A 230 29.54 16.27 -19.29
C TYR A 230 29.99 16.39 -20.74
N ALA A 231 30.16 17.60 -21.26
CA ALA A 231 30.85 17.83 -22.52
C ALA A 231 32.29 17.27 -22.51
N GLU A 232 33.01 17.40 -21.39
CA GLU A 232 34.33 16.75 -21.21
C GLU A 232 34.23 15.21 -21.18
N ARG A 233 33.26 14.63 -20.45
CA ARG A 233 32.98 13.17 -20.48
C ARG A 233 32.67 12.66 -21.88
N LEU A 234 31.78 13.33 -22.62
CA LEU A 234 31.43 13.00 -24.01
C LEU A 234 32.65 13.07 -24.94
N ALA A 235 33.53 14.06 -24.77
CA ALA A 235 34.78 14.14 -25.51
C ALA A 235 35.72 12.97 -25.15
N GLY A 236 35.77 12.60 -23.87
CA GLY A 236 36.46 11.41 -23.36
C GLY A 236 35.96 10.13 -24.05
N TYR A 237 34.65 9.89 -24.08
CA TYR A 237 34.07 8.69 -24.72
C TYR A 237 34.44 8.60 -26.21
N HIS A 238 34.45 9.72 -26.95
CA HIS A 238 34.88 9.74 -28.36
C HIS A 238 36.36 9.38 -28.50
N LEU A 239 37.24 9.88 -27.63
CA LEU A 239 38.67 9.54 -27.67
C LEU A 239 38.95 8.09 -27.24
N THR A 240 38.19 7.55 -26.28
CA THR A 240 38.26 6.14 -25.88
C THR A 240 37.77 5.22 -27.00
N ALA A 241 36.63 5.51 -27.62
CA ALA A 241 36.11 4.77 -28.77
C ALA A 241 37.13 4.70 -29.92
N LEU A 242 37.74 5.84 -30.27
CA LEU A 242 38.75 5.91 -31.33
C LEU A 242 40.02 5.13 -31.01
N ARG A 243 40.47 5.12 -29.73
CA ARG A 243 41.62 4.31 -29.28
C ARG A 243 41.34 2.82 -29.43
N LEU A 244 40.26 2.34 -28.82
CA LEU A 244 39.86 0.92 -28.87
C LEU A 244 39.76 0.41 -30.31
N LEU A 245 39.10 1.18 -31.18
CA LEU A 245 38.97 0.91 -32.60
C LEU A 245 40.34 0.82 -33.30
N THR A 246 41.33 1.63 -32.92
CA THR A 246 42.67 1.58 -33.53
C THR A 246 43.59 0.53 -32.92
N ASP A 247 43.38 0.16 -31.66
CA ASP A 247 44.23 -0.76 -30.91
C ASP A 247 43.88 -2.23 -31.26
N ASP A 248 42.58 -2.57 -31.35
CA ASP A 248 42.10 -3.82 -31.95
C ASP A 248 40.76 -3.62 -32.71
N PRO A 249 40.81 -3.52 -34.06
CA PRO A 249 39.60 -3.43 -34.88
C PRO A 249 38.72 -4.68 -34.87
N ALA A 250 39.26 -5.85 -34.52
CA ALA A 250 38.53 -7.11 -34.47
C ALA A 250 37.85 -7.33 -33.10
N ALA A 251 38.31 -6.63 -32.05
CA ALA A 251 37.66 -6.64 -30.75
C ALA A 251 36.19 -6.15 -30.85
N ARG A 252 35.33 -6.74 -30.01
CA ARG A 252 33.94 -6.31 -29.87
C ARG A 252 33.87 -4.94 -29.20
N HIS A 253 32.84 -4.19 -29.56
CA HIS A 253 32.43 -3.00 -28.82
C HIS A 253 31.19 -3.29 -27.94
N ASP A 254 31.23 -2.84 -26.69
CA ASP A 254 30.10 -2.91 -25.74
C ASP A 254 29.76 -1.52 -25.19
N ARG A 255 28.97 -1.41 -24.11
CA ARG A 255 28.67 -0.13 -23.45
C ARG A 255 29.77 0.32 -22.47
N GLN A 256 30.33 -0.59 -21.69
CA GLN A 256 31.28 -0.24 -20.62
C GLN A 256 32.62 0.25 -21.12
N SER A 257 33.07 -0.22 -22.29
CA SER A 257 34.39 0.07 -22.85
C SER A 257 34.69 1.57 -23.00
N LEU A 258 33.67 2.44 -23.01
CA LEU A 258 33.82 3.89 -23.10
C LEU A 258 34.06 4.58 -21.75
N LEU A 259 33.68 3.95 -20.64
CA LEU A 259 33.72 4.53 -19.30
C LEU A 259 35.16 4.83 -18.87
N SER A 260 35.36 5.98 -18.23
CA SER A 260 36.65 6.28 -17.60
C SER A 260 36.76 5.57 -16.24
N PRO A 261 37.96 5.15 -15.79
CA PRO A 261 38.13 4.54 -14.47
C PRO A 261 37.60 5.41 -13.32
N ARG A 262 37.73 6.74 -13.44
CA ARG A 262 37.20 7.72 -12.49
C ARG A 262 35.67 7.75 -12.47
N GLU A 263 35.01 7.55 -13.61
CA GLU A 263 33.54 7.48 -13.68
C GLU A 263 33.04 6.17 -13.07
N THR A 264 33.69 5.04 -13.37
CA THR A 264 33.42 3.75 -12.71
C THR A 264 33.60 3.86 -11.19
N GLU A 265 34.68 4.49 -10.72
CA GLU A 265 34.91 4.78 -9.30
C GLU A 265 33.81 5.70 -8.72
N THR A 266 33.38 6.71 -9.46
CA THR A 266 32.28 7.60 -9.05
C THR A 266 30.96 6.83 -8.91
N GLN A 267 30.60 5.99 -9.87
CA GLN A 267 29.37 5.18 -9.79
C GLN A 267 29.44 4.11 -8.70
N LEU A 268 30.59 3.45 -8.52
CA LEU A 268 30.74 2.40 -7.51
C LEU A 268 30.96 2.92 -6.09
N HIS A 269 31.48 4.14 -5.89
CA HIS A 269 31.86 4.63 -4.56
C HIS A 269 31.33 6.02 -4.21
N GLY A 270 31.22 6.93 -5.18
CA GLY A 270 30.70 8.30 -4.97
C GLY A 270 29.17 8.40 -4.97
N LEU A 271 28.48 7.46 -5.63
CA LEU A 271 27.01 7.38 -5.69
C LEU A 271 26.42 6.27 -4.79
N ALA A 272 27.26 5.59 -4.02
CA ALA A 272 26.81 4.67 -2.98
C ALA A 272 26.30 5.44 -1.75
N GLY A 273 25.32 4.88 -1.04
CA GLY A 273 24.88 5.43 0.24
C GLY A 273 26.01 5.46 1.27
N PRO A 274 25.95 6.37 2.26
CA PRO A 274 27.01 6.54 3.25
C PRO A 274 27.21 5.26 4.07
N ARG A 275 28.44 4.97 4.51
CA ARG A 275 28.68 3.84 5.41
C ARG A 275 28.37 4.25 6.85
N THR A 276 27.48 3.50 7.49
CA THR A 276 27.12 3.70 8.89
C THR A 276 27.25 2.37 9.62
N GLU A 277 27.94 2.34 10.76
CA GLU A 277 28.06 1.12 11.55
C GLU A 277 26.71 0.77 12.18
N LEU A 278 26.21 -0.44 11.91
CA LEU A 278 25.02 -0.96 12.57
C LEU A 278 25.40 -1.56 13.93
N PRO A 279 24.56 -1.44 14.96
CA PRO A 279 24.75 -2.15 16.22
C PRO A 279 24.83 -3.68 16.04
N ASP A 280 25.62 -4.37 16.87
CA ASP A 280 25.58 -5.86 17.00
C ASP A 280 24.34 -6.29 17.82
N ALA A 281 23.17 -5.98 17.26
CA ALA A 281 21.85 -6.13 17.85
C ALA A 281 20.80 -6.27 16.74
N VAL A 282 19.64 -6.83 17.06
CA VAL A 282 18.47 -6.81 16.17
C VAL A 282 17.37 -5.88 16.71
N LEU A 283 16.28 -5.69 15.95
CA LEU A 283 15.12 -4.87 16.34
C LEU A 283 14.70 -5.06 17.81
N THR A 284 14.58 -6.31 18.24
CA THR A 284 14.03 -6.69 19.54
C THR A 284 14.98 -6.38 20.69
N ASP A 285 16.30 -6.45 20.50
CA ASP A 285 17.31 -6.04 21.49
C ASP A 285 17.22 -4.54 21.79
N LEU A 286 17.06 -3.72 20.75
CA LEU A 286 16.97 -2.26 20.83
C LEU A 286 15.62 -1.83 21.42
N PHE A 287 14.52 -2.47 21.00
CA PHE A 287 13.22 -2.31 21.64
C PHE A 287 13.28 -2.67 23.14
N ASP A 288 13.90 -3.79 23.52
CA ASP A 288 14.03 -4.15 24.93
C ASP A 288 14.96 -3.20 25.71
N ALA A 289 15.93 -2.56 25.05
CA ALA A 289 16.70 -1.48 25.64
C ALA A 289 15.82 -0.23 25.88
N ARG A 290 14.87 0.08 25.00
CA ARG A 290 13.85 1.13 25.21
C ARG A 290 12.90 0.77 26.34
N VAL A 291 12.38 -0.46 26.38
CA VAL A 291 11.52 -0.96 27.48
C VAL A 291 12.20 -0.86 28.84
N ARG A 292 13.52 -1.08 28.93
CA ARG A 292 14.29 -0.90 30.18
C ARG A 292 14.54 0.56 30.57
N ARG A 293 14.57 1.50 29.61
CA ARG A 293 14.88 2.92 29.86
C ARG A 293 13.63 3.77 30.11
N HIS A 294 12.57 3.58 29.33
CA HIS A 294 11.34 4.37 29.38
C HIS A 294 10.11 3.45 29.52
N PRO A 295 10.07 2.56 30.53
CA PRO A 295 9.06 1.51 30.64
C PRO A 295 7.62 2.06 30.64
N ASP A 296 7.40 3.22 31.25
CA ASP A 296 6.07 3.78 31.50
C ASP A 296 5.67 4.86 30.46
N ALA A 297 6.50 5.09 29.43
CA ALA A 297 6.12 5.88 28.26
C ALA A 297 5.14 5.09 27.37
N VAL A 298 4.25 5.77 26.66
CA VAL A 298 3.33 5.14 25.69
C VAL A 298 4.11 4.63 24.49
N ALA A 299 3.88 3.37 24.09
CA ALA A 299 4.52 2.74 22.95
C ALA A 299 3.57 2.61 21.75
N ALA A 300 2.28 2.32 21.99
CA ALA A 300 1.27 2.24 20.95
C ALA A 300 -0.12 2.63 21.47
N ARG A 301 -0.96 3.20 20.59
CA ARG A 301 -2.34 3.61 20.89
C ARG A 301 -3.30 3.26 19.75
N HIS A 302 -4.48 2.73 20.07
CA HIS A 302 -5.56 2.42 19.13
C HIS A 302 -6.89 2.94 19.69
N GLY A 303 -7.49 3.95 19.04
CA GLY A 303 -8.61 4.69 19.61
C GLY A 303 -8.24 5.26 21.00
N ALA A 304 -9.07 4.99 22.02
CA ALA A 304 -8.80 5.37 23.41
C ALA A 304 -7.71 4.50 24.09
N ARG A 305 -7.52 3.24 23.65
CA ARG A 305 -6.65 2.24 24.30
C ARG A 305 -5.18 2.56 24.02
N ALA A 306 -4.33 2.59 25.06
CA ALA A 306 -2.88 2.70 24.94
C ALA A 306 -2.18 1.56 25.71
N TRP A 307 -0.99 1.18 25.26
CA TRP A 307 -0.04 0.38 26.05
C TRP A 307 1.29 1.12 26.18
N THR A 308 1.86 1.05 27.38
CA THR A 308 3.23 1.48 27.66
C THR A 308 4.28 0.54 27.07
N TYR A 309 5.54 0.97 26.98
CA TYR A 309 6.66 0.10 26.56
C TYR A 309 6.74 -1.18 27.41
N ARG A 310 6.60 -1.05 28.74
CA ARG A 310 6.54 -2.15 29.72
C ARG A 310 5.45 -3.16 29.36
N GLU A 311 4.26 -2.64 29.04
CA GLU A 311 3.07 -3.43 28.73
C GLU A 311 3.11 -4.12 27.37
N LEU A 312 3.66 -3.45 26.36
CA LEU A 312 3.85 -3.99 25.01
C LEU A 312 4.94 -5.07 25.03
N GLY A 313 6.10 -4.77 25.64
CA GLY A 313 7.21 -5.73 25.79
C GLY A 313 6.80 -6.97 26.56
N ALA A 314 6.17 -6.82 27.73
CA ALA A 314 5.72 -7.96 28.53
C ALA A 314 4.65 -8.82 27.85
N ARG A 315 3.91 -8.29 26.85
CA ARG A 315 2.96 -9.03 26.02
C ARG A 315 3.66 -9.77 24.88
N ALA A 316 4.55 -9.10 24.17
CA ALA A 316 5.39 -9.71 23.14
C ALA A 316 6.24 -10.87 23.69
N ASP A 317 6.78 -10.72 24.90
CA ASP A 317 7.48 -11.79 25.64
C ASP A 317 6.62 -13.04 25.90
N ARG A 318 5.30 -12.88 26.06
CA ARG A 318 4.39 -14.01 26.29
C ARG A 318 4.04 -14.72 24.99
N VAL A 319 3.86 -13.98 23.90
CA VAL A 319 3.75 -14.56 22.55
C VAL A 319 5.02 -15.33 22.17
N ALA A 320 6.20 -14.78 22.44
CA ALA A 320 7.47 -15.47 22.22
C ALA A 320 7.55 -16.79 23.02
N ARG A 321 7.19 -16.77 24.31
CA ARG A 321 7.11 -17.98 25.15
C ARG A 321 6.08 -18.99 24.65
N ALA A 322 4.92 -18.54 24.15
CA ALA A 322 3.88 -19.42 23.62
C ALA A 322 4.34 -20.15 22.34
N LEU A 323 5.06 -19.47 21.44
CA LEU A 323 5.67 -20.09 20.26
C LEU A 323 6.75 -21.11 20.63
N LEU A 324 7.64 -20.76 21.56
CA LEU A 324 8.70 -21.66 22.04
C LEU A 324 8.12 -22.88 22.78
N ALA A 325 7.02 -22.71 23.52
CA ALA A 325 6.26 -23.80 24.16
C ALA A 325 5.51 -24.68 23.14
N ALA A 326 5.02 -24.11 22.04
CA ALA A 326 4.45 -24.83 20.89
C ALA A 326 5.52 -25.54 20.03
N GLY A 327 6.81 -25.41 20.37
CA GLY A 327 7.92 -26.12 19.75
C GLY A 327 8.68 -25.34 18.67
N SER A 328 8.42 -24.04 18.50
CA SER A 328 9.08 -23.21 17.49
C SER A 328 10.60 -23.20 17.63
N GLY A 329 11.28 -23.49 16.53
CA GLY A 329 12.72 -23.36 16.34
C GLY A 329 13.14 -22.01 15.74
N ALA A 330 14.45 -21.79 15.68
CA ALA A 330 15.01 -20.60 15.06
C ALA A 330 14.78 -20.63 13.54
N GLN A 331 14.29 -19.52 13.00
CA GLN A 331 13.89 -19.31 11.61
C GLN A 331 12.62 -20.06 11.14
N ASP A 332 11.85 -20.69 12.04
CA ASP A 332 10.51 -21.19 11.69
C ASP A 332 9.61 -20.02 11.25
N VAL A 333 8.85 -20.20 10.17
CA VAL A 333 7.92 -19.15 9.70
C VAL A 333 6.63 -19.19 10.52
N ALA A 334 6.32 -18.06 11.17
CA ALA A 334 5.12 -17.86 11.96
C ALA A 334 4.25 -16.76 11.32
N ALA A 335 3.13 -17.18 10.75
CA ALA A 335 2.18 -16.27 10.13
C ALA A 335 1.32 -15.55 11.18
N VAL A 336 0.93 -14.31 10.92
CA VAL A 336 0.04 -13.52 11.79
C VAL A 336 -1.15 -13.03 10.97
N VAL A 337 -2.31 -13.63 11.22
CA VAL A 337 -3.59 -13.33 10.53
C VAL A 337 -4.47 -12.56 11.52
N MET A 338 -4.33 -11.24 11.59
CA MET A 338 -4.98 -10.40 12.61
C MET A 338 -5.26 -8.99 12.06
N ASP A 339 -6.29 -8.34 12.59
CA ASP A 339 -6.58 -6.92 12.31
C ASP A 339 -5.59 -5.97 13.02
N ARG A 340 -5.40 -4.78 12.42
CA ARG A 340 -4.53 -3.73 12.98
C ARG A 340 -4.98 -3.35 14.39
N SER A 341 -4.14 -3.67 15.37
CA SER A 341 -4.48 -3.63 16.78
C SER A 341 -3.22 -3.58 17.65
N LEU A 342 -3.38 -3.22 18.93
CA LEU A 342 -2.28 -3.31 19.91
C LEU A 342 -1.82 -4.76 20.04
N GLU A 343 -2.79 -5.68 20.06
CA GLU A 343 -2.61 -7.13 20.03
C GLU A 343 -1.75 -7.60 18.84
N TRP A 344 -1.98 -7.08 17.63
CA TRP A 344 -1.20 -7.39 16.42
C TRP A 344 0.26 -6.94 16.53
N ILE A 345 0.54 -5.71 16.98
CA ILE A 345 1.93 -5.23 17.18
C ILE A 345 2.65 -6.09 18.22
N ALA A 346 2.00 -6.40 19.35
CA ALA A 346 2.56 -7.29 20.37
C ALA A 346 2.84 -8.71 19.83
N THR A 347 1.97 -9.21 18.94
CA THR A 347 2.13 -10.53 18.32
C THR A 347 3.30 -10.54 17.33
N ALA A 348 3.43 -9.52 16.49
CA ALA A 348 4.55 -9.34 15.56
C ALA A 348 5.90 -9.26 16.29
N LEU A 349 5.99 -8.41 17.32
CA LEU A 349 7.18 -8.33 18.17
C LEU A 349 7.47 -9.65 18.91
N GLY A 350 6.44 -10.40 19.27
CA GLY A 350 6.57 -11.71 19.91
C GLY A 350 7.12 -12.80 18.99
N VAL A 351 6.72 -12.83 17.72
CA VAL A 351 7.30 -13.70 16.69
C VAL A 351 8.80 -13.41 16.53
N LEU A 352 9.16 -12.14 16.36
CA LEU A 352 10.57 -11.72 16.23
C LEU A 352 11.39 -12.01 17.50
N LYS A 353 10.78 -11.91 18.70
CA LYS A 353 11.41 -12.29 19.98
C LYS A 353 11.60 -13.80 20.16
N ALA A 354 10.82 -14.65 19.51
CA ALA A 354 11.05 -16.09 19.49
C ALA A 354 12.26 -16.49 18.62
N GLY A 355 12.72 -15.60 17.73
CA GLY A 355 13.63 -15.94 16.63
C GLY A 355 12.93 -16.63 15.46
N ALA A 356 11.60 -16.48 15.38
CA ALA A 356 10.77 -16.96 14.28
C ALA A 356 10.59 -15.85 13.22
N VAL A 357 10.37 -16.26 11.97
CA VAL A 357 10.25 -15.36 10.81
C VAL A 357 8.80 -14.86 10.71
N TYR A 358 8.62 -13.56 10.75
CA TYR A 358 7.30 -12.90 10.72
C TYR A 358 6.68 -12.92 9.32
N LEU A 359 5.46 -13.46 9.20
CA LEU A 359 4.69 -13.48 7.95
C LEU A 359 3.30 -12.86 8.19
N PRO A 360 3.12 -11.55 7.99
CA PRO A 360 1.83 -10.92 8.22
C PRO A 360 0.86 -11.14 7.06
N MET A 361 -0.42 -11.29 7.42
CA MET A 361 -1.53 -11.45 6.49
C MET A 361 -2.73 -10.63 6.98
N GLY A 362 -3.39 -9.91 6.08
CA GLY A 362 -4.66 -9.27 6.38
C GLY A 362 -5.80 -10.31 6.44
N PRO A 363 -6.77 -10.18 7.36
CA PRO A 363 -7.91 -11.09 7.45
C PRO A 363 -8.99 -10.84 6.36
N ASP A 364 -8.81 -9.79 5.56
CA ASP A 364 -9.52 -9.49 4.31
C ASP A 364 -9.11 -10.41 3.15
N LEU A 365 -7.98 -11.11 3.24
CA LEU A 365 -7.52 -12.03 2.19
C LEU A 365 -8.41 -13.29 2.08
N PRO A 366 -8.73 -13.75 0.84
CA PRO A 366 -9.45 -15.01 0.64
C PRO A 366 -8.76 -16.22 1.30
N VAL A 367 -9.55 -17.20 1.75
CA VAL A 367 -9.07 -18.43 2.42
C VAL A 367 -7.96 -19.11 1.61
N ASP A 368 -8.18 -19.27 0.30
CA ASP A 368 -7.26 -19.95 -0.61
C ASP A 368 -5.98 -19.13 -0.85
N ARG A 369 -6.06 -17.79 -0.76
CA ARG A 369 -4.91 -16.89 -0.84
C ARG A 369 -4.02 -16.99 0.38
N ILE A 370 -4.62 -17.05 1.57
CA ILE A 370 -3.93 -17.30 2.84
C ILE A 370 -3.28 -18.70 2.79
N ALA A 371 -4.01 -19.74 2.38
CA ALA A 371 -3.48 -21.10 2.26
C ALA A 371 -2.29 -21.20 1.30
N ALA A 372 -2.37 -20.55 0.12
CA ALA A 372 -1.28 -20.49 -0.83
C ALA A 372 -0.03 -19.81 -0.25
N GLN A 373 -0.19 -18.69 0.47
CA GLN A 373 0.93 -18.00 1.11
C GLN A 373 1.54 -18.80 2.27
N LEU A 374 0.72 -19.45 3.11
CA LEU A 374 1.19 -20.36 4.16
C LEU A 374 2.02 -21.51 3.56
N SER A 375 1.54 -22.13 2.49
CA SER A 375 2.22 -23.23 1.80
C SER A 375 3.52 -22.77 1.13
N ALA A 376 3.51 -21.63 0.42
CA ALA A 376 4.68 -21.13 -0.30
C ALA A 376 5.79 -20.61 0.63
N ALA A 377 5.44 -20.17 1.84
CA ALA A 377 6.43 -19.75 2.85
C ALA A 377 6.92 -20.87 3.76
N GLY A 378 6.38 -22.09 3.67
CA GLY A 378 6.70 -23.17 4.61
C GLY A 378 6.27 -22.84 6.05
N ALA A 379 5.14 -22.15 6.21
CA ALA A 379 4.63 -21.71 7.51
C ALA A 379 4.49 -22.91 8.46
N SER A 380 5.05 -22.78 9.66
CA SER A 380 4.99 -23.80 10.73
C SER A 380 3.96 -23.43 11.80
N PHE A 381 3.69 -22.13 11.99
CA PHE A 381 2.72 -21.60 12.95
C PHE A 381 1.82 -20.54 12.31
N VAL A 382 0.60 -20.40 12.82
CA VAL A 382 -0.28 -19.27 12.52
C VAL A 382 -0.81 -18.70 13.84
N LEU A 383 -0.58 -17.43 14.11
CA LEU A 383 -1.19 -16.72 15.23
C LEU A 383 -2.41 -15.95 14.72
N ALA A 384 -3.55 -16.22 15.36
CA ALA A 384 -4.84 -15.64 15.01
C ALA A 384 -5.61 -15.28 16.28
N ASP A 385 -6.33 -14.16 16.28
CA ASP A 385 -7.21 -13.76 17.37
C ASP A 385 -8.56 -14.51 17.32
N PRO A 386 -9.45 -14.39 18.33
CA PRO A 386 -10.72 -15.09 18.33
C PRO A 386 -11.62 -14.77 17.12
N ALA A 387 -11.53 -13.59 16.50
CA ALA A 387 -12.27 -13.27 15.29
C ALA A 387 -11.64 -13.95 14.06
N THR A 388 -10.32 -13.85 13.88
CA THR A 388 -9.65 -14.40 12.69
C THR A 388 -9.38 -15.91 12.76
N ARG A 389 -9.41 -16.53 13.95
CA ARG A 389 -9.07 -17.95 14.16
C ARG A 389 -9.77 -18.93 13.21
N ALA A 390 -11.08 -18.76 12.97
CA ALA A 390 -11.82 -19.65 12.07
C ALA A 390 -11.51 -19.45 10.57
N LEU A 391 -10.89 -18.33 10.19
CA LEU A 391 -10.31 -18.11 8.85
C LEU A 391 -8.94 -18.81 8.76
N ALA A 392 -8.08 -18.59 9.76
CA ALA A 392 -6.76 -19.23 9.87
C ALA A 392 -6.85 -20.77 9.92
N GLU A 393 -7.77 -21.34 10.70
CA GLU A 393 -7.97 -22.79 10.80
C GLU A 393 -8.41 -23.42 9.46
N ARG A 394 -9.26 -22.74 8.67
CA ARG A 394 -9.61 -23.21 7.31
C ARG A 394 -8.44 -23.15 6.34
N ALA A 395 -7.70 -22.04 6.35
CA ALA A 395 -6.58 -21.84 5.44
C ALA A 395 -5.42 -22.81 5.76
N ALA A 396 -5.10 -23.00 7.04
CA ALA A 396 -4.11 -23.98 7.49
C ALA A 396 -4.50 -25.41 7.08
N ALA A 397 -5.77 -25.79 7.22
CA ALA A 397 -6.26 -27.12 6.83
C ALA A 397 -6.23 -27.40 5.31
N ALA A 398 -6.05 -26.38 4.47
CA ALA A 398 -5.83 -26.53 3.03
C ALA A 398 -4.34 -26.70 2.64
N VAL A 399 -3.40 -26.50 3.58
CA VAL A 399 -1.96 -26.70 3.34
C VAL A 399 -1.61 -28.19 3.51
N PRO A 400 -0.83 -28.81 2.59
CA PRO A 400 -0.49 -30.24 2.66
C PRO A 400 0.25 -30.67 3.94
N ALA A 401 1.00 -29.76 4.55
CA ALA A 401 1.54 -29.86 5.89
C ALA A 401 0.96 -28.70 6.72
N PRO A 402 -0.16 -28.90 7.45
CA PRO A 402 -0.90 -27.81 8.07
C PRO A 402 -0.13 -27.19 9.24
N PRO A 403 0.08 -25.86 9.28
CA PRO A 403 0.73 -25.19 10.40
C PRO A 403 -0.09 -25.26 11.70
N ALA A 404 0.59 -25.19 12.84
CA ALA A 404 -0.05 -25.14 14.15
C ALA A 404 -0.72 -23.76 14.37
N VAL A 405 -2.05 -23.75 14.46
CA VAL A 405 -2.82 -22.52 14.72
C VAL A 405 -2.88 -22.24 16.22
N LEU A 406 -2.29 -21.11 16.64
CA LEU A 406 -2.23 -20.63 18.01
C LEU A 406 -3.18 -19.43 18.19
N CYS A 407 -3.85 -19.37 19.33
CA CYS A 407 -4.71 -18.23 19.67
C CYS A 407 -3.85 -17.07 20.21
N ALA A 408 -3.77 -15.97 19.46
CA ALA A 408 -3.01 -14.78 19.85
C ALA A 408 -3.50 -14.21 21.19
N ARG A 409 -4.82 -14.23 21.46
CA ARG A 409 -5.38 -13.77 22.73
C ARG A 409 -4.93 -14.61 23.93
N GLU A 410 -4.80 -15.92 23.77
CA GLU A 410 -4.28 -16.82 24.81
C GLU A 410 -2.76 -16.60 24.99
N ALA A 411 -2.01 -16.48 23.90
CA ALA A 411 -0.57 -16.19 23.91
C ALA A 411 -0.23 -14.80 24.50
N LEU A 412 -1.15 -13.84 24.44
CA LEU A 412 -1.03 -12.51 25.04
C LEU A 412 -1.50 -12.46 26.50
N ALA A 413 -2.22 -13.47 27.00
CA ALA A 413 -2.74 -13.49 28.37
C ALA A 413 -1.62 -13.65 29.42
N PRO A 414 -1.80 -13.20 30.69
CA PRO A 414 -0.86 -13.51 31.76
C PRO A 414 -0.73 -15.03 32.00
N LEU A 415 0.48 -15.51 32.28
CA LEU A 415 0.72 -16.92 32.63
C LEU A 415 0.23 -17.22 34.06
N PRO A 416 -0.21 -18.46 34.36
CA PRO A 416 -0.60 -18.86 35.71
C PRO A 416 0.57 -18.73 36.72
N PRO A 417 0.30 -18.32 37.99
CA PRO A 417 1.32 -18.32 39.02
C PRO A 417 1.87 -19.73 39.28
N GLY A 418 3.17 -19.92 39.04
CA GLY A 418 3.86 -21.21 39.26
C GLY A 418 4.14 -22.03 37.99
N ASP A 419 3.74 -21.56 36.80
CA ASP A 419 4.22 -22.11 35.53
C ASP A 419 5.76 -21.91 35.44
N PRO A 420 6.57 -22.97 35.28
CA PRO A 420 8.01 -22.89 35.54
C PRO A 420 8.77 -22.08 34.48
N ALA A 421 9.82 -21.37 34.94
CA ALA A 421 10.75 -20.63 34.09
C ALA A 421 11.71 -21.52 33.26
N ASP A 422 11.38 -22.81 33.08
CA ASP A 422 12.12 -23.81 32.31
C ASP A 422 11.75 -23.80 30.81
N LEU A 423 10.86 -22.90 30.37
CA LEU A 423 10.71 -22.60 28.95
C LEU A 423 12.04 -22.11 28.40
N ARG A 424 12.52 -22.76 27.32
CA ARG A 424 13.79 -22.43 26.65
C ARG A 424 13.82 -20.93 26.35
N ALA A 425 14.90 -20.25 26.76
CA ALA A 425 15.19 -18.93 26.23
C ALA A 425 15.30 -19.01 24.68
N PRO A 426 14.82 -18.01 23.93
CA PRO A 426 15.02 -17.95 22.49
C PRO A 426 16.52 -18.02 22.18
N ALA A 427 16.87 -18.64 21.04
CA ALA A 427 18.25 -18.61 20.55
C ALA A 427 18.65 -17.16 20.27
N ARG A 428 19.96 -16.83 20.37
CA ARG A 428 20.44 -15.50 19.97
C ARG A 428 20.19 -15.33 18.46
N VAL A 429 19.17 -14.55 18.13
CA VAL A 429 18.90 -14.07 16.78
C VAL A 429 20.10 -13.25 16.29
N ARG A 430 20.53 -13.49 15.06
CA ARG A 430 21.69 -12.84 14.46
C ARG A 430 21.25 -11.78 13.44
N PRO A 431 22.08 -10.77 13.14
CA PRO A 431 21.78 -9.81 12.08
C PRO A 431 21.63 -10.47 10.69
N ASP A 432 22.34 -11.57 10.44
CA ASP A 432 22.27 -12.36 9.20
C ASP A 432 21.10 -13.39 9.17
N ASP A 433 20.26 -13.42 10.21
CA ASP A 433 19.04 -14.25 10.24
C ASP A 433 17.86 -13.61 9.50
N ALA A 434 17.00 -14.43 8.90
CA ALA A 434 15.74 -13.99 8.31
C ALA A 434 14.80 -13.43 9.39
N ALA A 435 14.26 -12.24 9.16
CA ALA A 435 13.35 -11.53 10.05
C ALA A 435 11.88 -11.70 9.63
N TYR A 436 11.60 -11.62 8.33
CA TYR A 436 10.24 -11.68 7.80
C TYR A 436 10.14 -12.24 6.38
N VAL A 437 8.93 -12.63 6.01
CA VAL A 437 8.50 -12.89 4.63
C VAL A 437 7.31 -12.00 4.29
N TYR A 438 7.43 -11.18 3.24
CA TYR A 438 6.30 -10.42 2.69
C TYR A 438 5.96 -10.94 1.28
N PHE A 439 4.68 -11.18 1.02
CA PHE A 439 4.22 -11.66 -0.28
C PHE A 439 3.86 -10.51 -1.21
N THR A 440 4.37 -10.60 -2.44
CA THR A 440 3.97 -9.74 -3.56
C THR A 440 3.33 -10.59 -4.66
N SER A 441 2.58 -9.95 -5.57
CA SER A 441 2.07 -10.64 -6.76
C SER A 441 3.22 -11.23 -7.59
N GLY A 442 2.99 -12.36 -8.26
CA GLY A 442 4.00 -13.06 -9.05
C GLY A 442 3.56 -13.31 -10.51
N SER A 443 4.43 -12.96 -11.45
CA SER A 443 4.22 -13.05 -12.91
C SER A 443 3.82 -14.43 -13.48
N THR A 444 3.86 -15.49 -12.67
CA THR A 444 3.46 -16.86 -13.05
C THR A 444 2.01 -17.22 -12.70
N GLY A 445 1.29 -16.42 -11.91
CA GLY A 445 -0.02 -16.80 -11.35
C GLY A 445 -0.01 -17.11 -9.84
N GLU A 446 1.17 -17.11 -9.21
CA GLU A 446 1.37 -17.48 -7.80
C GLU A 446 2.18 -16.39 -7.05
N PRO A 447 1.76 -15.99 -5.84
CA PRO A 447 2.41 -14.93 -5.08
C PRO A 447 3.80 -15.35 -4.61
N LYS A 448 4.76 -14.41 -4.65
CA LYS A 448 6.17 -14.63 -4.31
C LYS A 448 6.50 -14.00 -2.95
N GLY A 449 6.99 -14.81 -2.01
CA GLY A 449 7.31 -14.37 -0.64
C GLY A 449 8.76 -13.93 -0.53
N ALA A 450 9.04 -12.63 -0.48
CA ALA A 450 10.41 -12.10 -0.38
C ALA A 450 10.93 -12.21 1.08
N VAL A 451 12.08 -12.87 1.25
CA VAL A 451 12.66 -13.18 2.57
C VAL A 451 13.78 -12.18 2.89
N CYS A 452 13.61 -11.40 3.96
CA CYS A 452 14.54 -10.35 4.36
C CYS A 452 15.27 -10.67 5.68
N GLU A 453 16.48 -10.12 5.85
CA GLU A 453 17.35 -10.39 7.01
C GLU A 453 17.30 -9.24 8.05
N HIS A 454 17.52 -9.56 9.32
CA HIS A 454 17.43 -8.61 10.44
C HIS A 454 18.34 -7.39 10.29
N ALA A 455 19.53 -7.54 9.70
CA ALA A 455 20.43 -6.44 9.39
C ALA A 455 19.85 -5.46 8.36
N GLY A 456 19.18 -5.99 7.32
CA GLY A 456 18.53 -5.18 6.29
C GLY A 456 17.34 -4.40 6.84
N LEU A 457 16.49 -5.07 7.64
CA LEU A 457 15.40 -4.45 8.40
C LEU A 457 15.91 -3.32 9.31
N LEU A 458 16.93 -3.61 10.14
CA LEU A 458 17.45 -2.61 11.09
C LEU A 458 18.09 -1.42 10.37
N ASN A 459 18.82 -1.66 9.28
CA ASN A 459 19.41 -0.60 8.47
C ASN A 459 18.35 0.34 7.90
N HIS A 460 17.31 -0.23 7.30
CA HIS A 460 16.17 0.53 6.77
C HIS A 460 15.47 1.36 7.84
N LEU A 461 15.09 0.73 8.96
CA LEU A 461 14.40 1.40 10.06
C LEU A 461 15.19 2.61 10.58
N LEU A 462 16.49 2.45 10.82
CA LEU A 462 17.35 3.53 11.33
C LEU A 462 17.60 4.62 10.29
N ALA A 463 17.83 4.26 9.03
CA ALA A 463 18.02 5.20 7.93
C ALA A 463 16.77 6.08 7.71
N LYS A 464 15.61 5.44 7.52
CA LYS A 464 14.34 6.13 7.30
C LYS A 464 13.86 6.86 8.55
N ALA A 465 14.18 6.40 9.76
CA ALA A 465 13.91 7.20 10.96
C ALA A 465 14.70 8.52 10.96
N ALA A 466 15.99 8.49 10.59
CA ALA A 466 16.81 9.70 10.52
C ALA A 466 16.31 10.69 9.46
N ASP A 467 16.01 10.23 8.24
CA ASP A 467 15.53 11.09 7.15
C ASP A 467 14.15 11.71 7.43
N MET A 468 13.31 11.07 8.26
CA MET A 468 12.01 11.59 8.67
C MET A 468 12.07 12.50 9.91
N GLY A 469 13.27 12.72 10.47
CA GLY A 469 13.47 13.53 11.68
C GLY A 469 13.08 12.83 12.99
N LEU A 470 12.86 11.50 12.99
CA LEU A 470 12.54 10.73 14.19
C LEU A 470 13.79 10.60 15.07
N THR A 471 14.01 11.57 15.96
CA THR A 471 15.20 11.58 16.84
C THR A 471 15.06 10.63 18.02
N ALA A 472 16.19 10.04 18.43
CA ALA A 472 16.28 9.31 19.67
C ALA A 472 16.34 10.28 20.86
N ASP A 473 15.53 10.01 21.90
CA ASP A 473 15.64 10.66 23.22
C ASP A 473 15.51 12.20 23.24
N GLY A 474 14.72 12.78 22.32
CA GLY A 474 14.27 14.17 22.39
C GLY A 474 15.42 15.18 22.41
N ALA A 475 16.38 15.04 21.49
CA ALA A 475 17.66 15.74 21.48
C ALA A 475 17.58 17.23 21.04
N THR A 476 16.61 17.98 21.56
CA THR A 476 16.77 19.42 21.74
C THR A 476 17.58 19.66 23.01
N ASP A 477 18.79 20.19 22.84
CA ASP A 477 19.40 20.97 23.94
C ASP A 477 18.38 22.05 24.36
N GLY A 478 18.25 22.30 25.67
CA GLY A 478 17.10 23.01 26.25
C GLY A 478 17.00 24.51 25.98
N THR A 479 17.43 25.00 24.82
CA THR A 479 17.42 26.41 24.41
C THR A 479 16.05 26.91 23.96
N ASP A 480 15.21 26.03 23.42
CA ASP A 480 14.05 26.42 22.60
C ASP A 480 12.72 26.42 23.36
N GLY A 481 12.73 26.09 24.66
CA GLY A 481 11.58 26.18 25.57
C GLY A 481 10.46 25.15 25.36
N ALA A 482 10.37 24.52 24.19
CA ALA A 482 9.52 23.36 23.95
C ALA A 482 10.06 22.14 24.71
N GLY A 483 9.25 21.60 25.64
CA GLY A 483 9.55 20.33 26.30
C GLY A 483 9.51 19.14 25.31
N PRO A 484 10.05 17.97 25.69
CA PRO A 484 10.19 16.83 24.79
C PRO A 484 8.83 16.34 24.28
N THR A 485 8.49 16.67 23.04
CA THR A 485 7.36 16.08 22.32
C THR A 485 7.75 14.67 21.89
N SER A 486 7.02 13.65 22.36
CA SER A 486 7.16 12.29 21.85
C SER A 486 6.90 12.26 20.35
N GLU A 487 7.78 11.62 19.57
CA GLU A 487 7.49 11.29 18.18
C GLU A 487 6.28 10.37 18.09
N VAL A 488 5.39 10.57 17.12
CA VAL A 488 4.21 9.73 16.91
C VAL A 488 4.07 9.42 15.43
N VAL A 489 4.13 8.13 15.07
CA VAL A 489 3.98 7.65 13.69
C VAL A 489 2.60 7.05 13.49
N ALA A 490 1.91 7.42 12.40
CA ALA A 490 0.62 6.84 12.04
C ALA A 490 0.76 5.49 11.33
N GLN A 491 0.10 4.46 11.85
CA GLN A 491 0.00 3.12 11.28
C GLN A 491 -1.21 3.02 10.35
N THR A 492 -1.03 3.48 9.11
CA THR A 492 -2.04 3.55 8.04
C THR A 492 -1.97 2.38 7.05
N ALA A 493 -0.82 1.73 6.92
CA ALA A 493 -0.57 0.71 5.89
C ALA A 493 -1.17 -0.66 6.27
N PRO A 494 -1.74 -1.43 5.31
CA PRO A 494 -2.26 -2.77 5.58
C PRO A 494 -1.14 -3.75 5.97
N GLN A 495 -1.50 -4.73 6.80
CA GLN A 495 -0.59 -5.66 7.46
C GLN A 495 0.31 -6.42 6.48
N GLY A 496 -0.20 -6.75 5.29
CA GLY A 496 0.51 -7.47 4.22
C GLY A 496 1.54 -6.64 3.45
N PHE A 497 1.83 -5.39 3.84
CA PHE A 497 2.87 -4.55 3.24
C PHE A 497 4.01 -4.28 4.22
N ASP A 498 5.24 -4.29 3.73
CA ASP A 498 6.49 -3.99 4.41
C ASP A 498 6.51 -2.58 5.03
N ILE A 499 5.89 -1.61 4.36
CA ILE A 499 5.54 -0.28 4.91
C ILE A 499 4.91 -0.39 6.32
N SER A 500 4.05 -1.38 6.55
CA SER A 500 3.36 -1.54 7.84
C SER A 500 4.30 -1.93 8.98
N LEU A 501 5.39 -2.66 8.69
CA LEU A 501 6.43 -2.98 9.67
C LEU A 501 7.26 -1.74 10.00
N TRP A 502 7.59 -0.89 9.01
CA TRP A 502 8.27 0.37 9.28
C TRP A 502 7.45 1.27 10.21
N GLN A 503 6.15 1.44 9.91
CA GLN A 503 5.26 2.35 10.64
C GLN A 503 5.17 2.06 12.15
N PHE A 504 5.13 0.78 12.58
CA PHE A 504 5.15 0.47 14.01
C PHE A 504 6.55 0.31 14.59
N ALA A 505 7.53 -0.19 13.84
CA ALA A 505 8.84 -0.52 14.40
C ALA A 505 9.75 0.70 14.56
N ALA A 506 9.69 1.68 13.64
CA ALA A 506 10.52 2.88 13.68
C ALA A 506 10.36 3.72 14.98
N PRO A 507 9.14 4.13 15.42
CA PRO A 507 8.98 4.90 16.65
C PRO A 507 9.43 4.12 17.89
N LEU A 508 9.26 2.79 17.89
CA LEU A 508 9.64 1.92 19.00
C LEU A 508 11.17 1.80 19.21
N LEU A 509 11.98 2.20 18.21
CA LEU A 509 13.43 2.31 18.34
C LEU A 509 13.87 3.69 18.85
N THR A 510 13.17 4.76 18.47
CA THR A 510 13.52 6.14 18.82
C THR A 510 13.03 6.56 20.21
N GLY A 511 11.97 5.90 20.72
CA GLY A 511 11.31 6.26 21.97
C GLY A 511 9.97 6.98 21.78
N GLY A 512 9.49 7.07 20.52
CA GLY A 512 8.16 7.55 20.18
C GLY A 512 7.05 6.53 20.39
N ALA A 513 5.89 6.79 19.82
CA ALA A 513 4.71 5.92 19.87
C ALA A 513 4.08 5.67 18.49
N THR A 514 3.34 4.57 18.35
CA THR A 514 2.57 4.22 17.16
C THR A 514 1.09 4.55 17.34
N ARG A 515 0.51 5.40 16.48
CA ARG A 515 -0.94 5.70 16.42
C ARG A 515 -1.60 4.77 15.41
N ILE A 516 -2.35 3.77 15.88
CA ILE A 516 -3.07 2.81 15.04
C ILE A 516 -4.38 3.43 14.55
N VAL A 517 -4.44 3.67 13.24
CA VAL A 517 -5.60 4.20 12.53
C VAL A 517 -6.36 3.02 11.92
N SER A 518 -7.68 2.94 12.11
CA SER A 518 -8.49 1.86 11.50
C SER A 518 -8.65 2.08 9.98
N THR A 519 -9.14 1.06 9.27
CA THR A 519 -9.45 1.21 7.84
C THR A 519 -10.62 2.17 7.63
N ASP A 520 -11.62 2.14 8.50
CA ASP A 520 -12.80 3.01 8.42
C ASP A 520 -12.42 4.49 8.59
N VAL A 521 -11.58 4.79 9.58
CA VAL A 521 -11.07 6.16 9.81
C VAL A 521 -10.21 6.63 8.63
N LEU A 522 -9.39 5.76 8.02
CA LEU A 522 -8.62 6.13 6.83
C LEU A 522 -9.51 6.42 5.59
N LEU A 523 -10.76 5.95 5.60
CA LEU A 523 -11.75 6.19 4.54
C LEU A 523 -12.71 7.36 4.84
N ASP A 524 -12.63 7.97 6.02
CA ASP A 524 -13.25 9.27 6.31
C ASP A 524 -12.16 10.33 6.42
N VAL A 525 -12.05 11.22 5.43
CA VAL A 525 -10.90 12.14 5.36
C VAL A 525 -10.85 13.09 6.54
N ASP A 526 -12.00 13.60 6.99
CA ASP A 526 -12.06 14.43 8.19
C ASP A 526 -11.67 13.64 9.44
N GLY A 527 -12.25 12.45 9.67
CA GLY A 527 -11.86 11.57 10.77
C GLY A 527 -10.38 11.17 10.77
N PHE A 528 -9.74 11.02 9.61
CA PHE A 528 -8.30 10.80 9.53
C PHE A 528 -7.49 12.06 9.88
N LEU A 529 -7.90 13.24 9.42
CA LEU A 529 -7.26 14.51 9.78
C LEU A 529 -7.43 14.82 11.28
N ASP A 530 -8.58 14.48 11.86
CA ASP A 530 -8.86 14.58 13.29
C ASP A 530 -7.99 13.58 14.09
N GLU A 531 -7.88 12.32 13.65
CA GLU A 531 -7.03 11.29 14.27
C GLU A 531 -5.52 11.64 14.20
N LEU A 532 -5.07 12.35 13.15
CA LEU A 532 -3.73 12.93 13.06
C LEU A 532 -3.53 14.04 14.11
N ALA A 533 -4.48 14.98 14.22
CA ALA A 533 -4.40 16.13 15.10
C ALA A 533 -4.52 15.74 16.60
N GLU A 534 -5.56 14.99 16.97
CA GLU A 534 -5.76 14.45 18.33
C GLU A 534 -4.64 13.49 18.72
N GLY A 535 -4.21 12.64 17.79
CA GLY A 535 -3.09 11.73 17.99
C GLY A 535 -1.74 12.43 18.12
N ARG A 536 -1.67 13.74 17.83
CA ARG A 536 -0.43 14.54 17.70
C ARG A 536 0.61 13.85 16.83
N VAL A 537 0.17 13.28 15.71
CA VAL A 537 1.02 12.54 14.77
C VAL A 537 2.10 13.47 14.23
N THR A 538 3.37 13.10 14.40
CA THR A 538 4.51 13.88 13.94
C THR A 538 4.98 13.43 12.56
N VAL A 539 4.79 12.15 12.23
CA VAL A 539 5.12 11.58 10.91
C VAL A 539 4.01 10.67 10.41
N ALA A 540 3.58 10.88 9.15
CA ALA A 540 2.68 9.97 8.45
C ALA A 540 3.36 9.40 7.20
N GLN A 541 3.07 8.15 6.84
CA GLN A 541 3.42 7.61 5.52
C GLN A 541 2.14 7.17 4.77
N THR A 542 2.09 7.44 3.47
CA THR A 542 0.97 7.08 2.59
C THR A 542 1.46 6.84 1.16
N VAL A 543 0.55 6.84 0.18
CA VAL A 543 0.84 6.69 -1.26
C VAL A 543 0.42 7.96 -2.02
N PRO A 544 1.07 8.32 -3.14
CA PRO A 544 0.73 9.53 -3.89
C PRO A 544 -0.76 9.68 -4.25
N ALA A 545 -1.45 8.59 -4.63
CA ALA A 545 -2.89 8.64 -4.91
C ALA A 545 -3.76 9.02 -3.70
N TYR A 546 -3.35 8.72 -2.46
CA TYR A 546 -4.06 9.14 -1.26
C TYR A 546 -3.67 10.55 -0.82
N LEU A 547 -2.40 10.95 -1.00
CA LEU A 547 -1.97 12.33 -0.80
C LEU A 547 -2.75 13.30 -1.71
N GLU A 548 -3.02 12.93 -2.96
CA GLU A 548 -3.91 13.69 -3.88
C GLU A 548 -5.33 13.87 -3.33
N VAL A 549 -5.85 12.92 -2.54
CA VAL A 549 -7.16 13.04 -1.88
C VAL A 549 -7.09 13.98 -0.67
N LEU A 550 -6.04 13.89 0.16
CA LEU A 550 -5.82 14.83 1.26
C LEU A 550 -5.69 16.27 0.74
N VAL A 551 -4.86 16.50 -0.28
CA VAL A 551 -4.69 17.80 -0.92
C VAL A 551 -6.02 18.31 -1.50
N ARG A 552 -6.77 17.49 -2.24
CA ARG A 552 -8.11 17.86 -2.74
C ARG A 552 -9.13 18.15 -1.64
N HIS A 553 -8.95 17.66 -0.42
CA HIS A 553 -9.83 17.97 0.70
C HIS A 553 -9.43 19.28 1.36
N LEU A 554 -8.15 19.42 1.70
CA LEU A 554 -7.56 20.62 2.32
C LEU A 554 -7.69 21.88 1.42
N GLU A 555 -7.74 21.72 0.09
CA GLU A 555 -8.08 22.80 -0.87
C GLU A 555 -9.50 23.37 -0.70
N ARG A 556 -10.44 22.59 -0.13
CA ARG A 556 -11.83 23.03 0.16
C ARG A 556 -12.03 23.35 1.63
N HIS A 557 -11.43 22.55 2.51
CA HIS A 557 -11.57 22.61 3.95
C HIS A 557 -10.17 22.74 4.58
N PRO A 558 -9.58 23.95 4.61
CA PRO A 558 -8.27 24.16 5.22
C PRO A 558 -8.29 23.78 6.71
N ARG A 559 -7.40 22.87 7.10
CA ARG A 559 -7.18 22.42 8.48
C ARG A 559 -5.72 22.68 8.85
N ASP A 560 -5.48 23.11 10.08
CA ASP A 560 -4.14 23.01 10.68
C ASP A 560 -3.85 21.52 10.98
N LEU A 561 -2.68 21.04 10.56
CA LEU A 561 -2.21 19.67 10.81
C LEU A 561 -1.34 19.56 12.09
N GLY A 562 -1.12 20.69 12.77
CA GLY A 562 -0.74 20.80 14.18
C GLY A 562 0.64 20.26 14.54
N ALA A 563 0.75 18.94 14.72
CA ALA A 563 1.99 18.28 15.15
C ALA A 563 2.80 17.66 13.98
N LEU A 564 2.18 17.54 12.80
CA LEU A 564 2.72 16.83 11.65
C LEU A 564 3.90 17.60 11.03
N ARG A 565 5.09 17.00 11.09
CA ARG A 565 6.36 17.56 10.55
C ARG A 565 6.76 16.95 9.22
N THR A 566 6.44 15.68 9.01
CA THR A 566 6.89 14.94 7.82
C THR A 566 5.79 14.04 7.26
N VAL A 567 5.59 14.10 5.95
CA VAL A 567 4.79 13.13 5.19
C VAL A 567 5.71 12.37 4.25
N SER A 568 5.72 11.05 4.37
CA SER A 568 6.37 10.17 3.39
C SER A 568 5.35 9.64 2.38
N VAL A 569 5.77 9.56 1.12
CA VAL A 569 5.04 8.84 0.07
C VAL A 569 5.94 7.83 -0.61
N THR A 570 5.45 6.60 -0.78
CA THR A 570 6.11 5.53 -1.54
C THR A 570 5.10 4.79 -2.43
N GLY A 571 5.55 3.76 -3.15
CA GLY A 571 4.69 2.82 -3.87
C GLY A 571 4.16 3.29 -5.23
N GLU A 572 4.19 4.59 -5.57
CA GLU A 572 3.86 5.11 -6.91
C GLU A 572 4.80 6.27 -7.30
N VAL A 573 4.73 6.72 -8.56
CA VAL A 573 5.45 7.91 -9.02
C VAL A 573 4.78 9.17 -8.47
N LEU A 574 5.53 9.99 -7.72
CA LEU A 574 5.05 11.26 -7.19
C LEU A 574 4.97 12.33 -8.29
N ALA A 575 3.76 12.86 -8.51
CA ALA A 575 3.52 13.90 -9.51
C ALA A 575 4.06 15.27 -9.04
N PRO A 576 4.85 16.01 -9.86
CA PRO A 576 5.37 17.33 -9.48
C PRO A 576 4.29 18.38 -9.19
N ASP A 577 3.09 18.21 -9.72
CA ASP A 577 1.95 19.10 -9.44
C ASP A 577 1.35 18.88 -8.04
N LEU A 578 1.21 17.61 -7.64
CA LEU A 578 0.80 17.23 -6.29
C LEU A 578 1.78 17.81 -5.25
N VAL A 579 3.09 17.79 -5.54
CA VAL A 579 4.09 18.42 -4.66
C VAL A 579 3.94 19.94 -4.59
N ARG A 580 3.66 20.64 -5.70
CA ARG A 580 3.37 22.08 -5.67
C ARG A 580 2.12 22.40 -4.84
N ARG A 581 1.04 21.63 -5.00
CA ARG A 581 -0.22 21.81 -4.27
C ARG A 581 -0.07 21.46 -2.78
N TRP A 582 0.72 20.45 -2.45
CA TRP A 582 1.10 20.14 -1.06
C TRP A 582 1.77 21.34 -0.37
N PHE A 583 2.89 21.86 -0.89
CA PHE A 583 3.60 22.98 -0.27
C PHE A 583 2.84 24.32 -0.34
N ALA A 584 1.82 24.45 -1.18
CA ALA A 584 0.92 25.60 -1.17
C ALA A 584 -0.09 25.58 0.01
N LEU A 585 -0.38 24.40 0.57
CA LEU A 585 -1.26 24.19 1.73
C LEU A 585 -0.47 24.03 3.02
N CYS A 586 0.64 23.30 2.96
CA CYS A 586 1.42 22.79 4.08
C CYS A 586 2.92 23.13 3.88
N PRO A 587 3.29 24.43 3.83
CA PRO A 587 4.66 24.86 3.46
C PRO A 587 5.73 24.34 4.44
N ASP A 588 5.41 24.23 5.72
CA ASP A 588 6.35 23.82 6.78
C ASP A 588 6.42 22.29 6.99
N ILE A 589 5.65 21.49 6.24
CA ILE A 589 5.60 20.03 6.39
C ILE A 589 6.42 19.34 5.30
N THR A 590 7.56 18.78 5.71
CA THR A 590 8.53 18.10 4.84
C THR A 590 7.87 16.94 4.09
N LEU A 591 8.11 16.83 2.79
CA LEU A 591 7.60 15.75 1.96
C LEU A 591 8.75 14.84 1.51
N VAL A 592 8.69 13.55 1.85
CA VAL A 592 9.74 12.58 1.46
C VAL A 592 9.20 11.64 0.39
N ASN A 593 9.73 11.75 -0.82
CA ASN A 593 9.48 10.80 -1.90
C ASN A 593 10.43 9.61 -1.71
N ALA A 594 9.87 8.46 -1.36
CA ALA A 594 10.61 7.25 -1.05
C ALA A 594 10.37 6.18 -2.13
N TYR A 595 11.40 5.37 -2.38
CA TYR A 595 11.36 4.29 -3.33
C TYR A 595 12.21 3.11 -2.90
N GLY A 596 11.65 1.91 -3.04
CA GLY A 596 12.37 0.65 -3.05
C GLY A 596 11.46 -0.50 -3.47
N ALA A 597 11.71 -1.67 -2.91
CA ALA A 597 10.94 -2.88 -3.14
C ALA A 597 11.10 -3.87 -1.98
N THR A 598 10.12 -4.74 -1.78
CA THR A 598 10.10 -5.76 -0.72
C THR A 598 11.32 -6.68 -0.73
N GLU A 599 11.86 -6.99 -1.91
CA GLU A 599 13.10 -7.76 -2.09
C GLU A 599 14.37 -7.06 -1.57
N VAL A 600 14.29 -5.76 -1.23
CA VAL A 600 15.38 -4.91 -0.73
C VAL A 600 15.03 -4.18 0.57
N CYS A 601 14.17 -4.79 1.40
CA CYS A 601 13.73 -4.27 2.71
C CYS A 601 12.99 -2.91 2.68
N ASP A 602 11.84 -2.82 2.01
CA ASP A 602 11.02 -1.60 1.86
C ASP A 602 11.74 -0.52 1.01
N ASP A 603 11.95 0.71 1.52
CA ASP A 603 12.55 1.79 0.75
C ASP A 603 14.10 1.74 0.74
N THR A 604 14.72 2.16 -0.36
CA THR A 604 16.18 2.15 -0.56
C THR A 604 16.77 3.44 -1.15
N LEU A 605 15.92 4.30 -1.74
CA LEU A 605 16.24 5.66 -2.16
C LEU A 605 15.24 6.64 -1.50
N HIS A 606 15.71 7.78 -1.01
CA HIS A 606 14.87 8.90 -0.57
C HIS A 606 15.26 10.21 -1.25
N GLU A 607 14.24 10.98 -1.64
CA GLU A 607 14.31 12.41 -1.89
C GLU A 607 13.53 13.16 -0.80
N VAL A 608 14.24 13.91 0.04
CA VAL A 608 13.64 14.77 1.07
C VAL A 608 13.41 16.16 0.47
N LEU A 609 12.16 16.62 0.46
CA LEU A 609 11.76 17.90 -0.11
C LEU A 609 11.36 18.88 1.01
N ASP A 610 12.04 20.02 1.03
CA ASP A 610 11.76 21.19 1.88
C ASP A 610 10.85 22.22 1.20
N ARG A 611 10.63 22.07 -0.12
CA ARG A 611 9.84 22.96 -0.98
C ARG A 611 9.46 22.27 -2.28
N ALA A 612 8.55 22.87 -3.02
CA ALA A 612 8.13 22.35 -4.32
C ALA A 612 9.24 22.42 -5.40
N PRO A 613 9.34 21.41 -6.29
CA PRO A 613 10.25 21.45 -7.42
C PRO A 613 9.81 22.50 -8.46
N ALA A 614 10.77 22.95 -9.27
CA ALA A 614 10.50 23.84 -10.40
C ALA A 614 9.45 23.23 -11.37
N PRO A 615 8.61 24.04 -12.02
CA PRO A 615 7.64 23.57 -13.00
C PRO A 615 8.28 22.68 -14.09
N GLY A 616 7.54 21.68 -14.57
CA GLY A 616 8.00 20.78 -15.64
C GLY A 616 9.12 19.78 -15.27
N ARG A 617 9.76 19.87 -14.11
CA ARG A 617 10.74 18.87 -13.65
C ARG A 617 10.03 17.65 -13.02
N PRO A 618 10.42 16.40 -13.34
CA PRO A 618 9.98 15.23 -12.59
C PRO A 618 10.55 15.24 -11.17
N VAL A 619 9.88 14.60 -10.20
CA VAL A 619 10.44 14.39 -8.86
C VAL A 619 11.41 13.21 -8.92
N PRO A 620 12.67 13.36 -8.49
CA PRO A 620 13.61 12.25 -8.45
C PRO A 620 13.29 11.28 -7.30
N LEU A 621 13.82 10.06 -7.40
CA LEU A 621 13.86 9.08 -6.31
C LEU A 621 14.90 9.43 -5.23
N GLY A 622 15.75 10.43 -5.50
CA GLY A 622 16.75 10.94 -4.58
C GLY A 622 17.98 10.04 -4.47
N ARG A 623 18.51 9.85 -3.26
CA ARG A 623 19.81 9.21 -3.00
C ARG A 623 19.69 7.88 -2.26
N PRO A 624 20.64 6.94 -2.40
CA PRO A 624 20.62 5.68 -1.66
C PRO A 624 20.82 5.87 -0.16
N LEU A 625 20.04 5.11 0.61
CA LEU A 625 20.14 5.05 2.07
C LEU A 625 21.53 4.59 2.55
N PRO A 626 21.91 4.90 3.82
CA PRO A 626 23.05 4.30 4.49
C PRO A 626 23.22 2.81 4.20
N ASN A 627 24.46 2.39 3.92
CA ASN A 627 24.88 1.02 3.56
C ASN A 627 24.23 0.39 2.30
N VAL A 628 23.33 1.10 1.61
CA VAL A 628 22.74 0.68 0.33
C VAL A 628 23.61 1.15 -0.84
N ARG A 629 23.64 0.34 -1.90
CA ARG A 629 24.29 0.65 -3.18
C ARG A 629 23.26 0.51 -4.28
N ALA A 630 23.02 1.59 -5.00
CA ALA A 630 22.23 1.57 -6.22
C ALA A 630 23.17 1.58 -7.44
N TYR A 631 22.82 0.83 -8.47
CA TYR A 631 23.48 0.82 -9.77
C TYR A 631 22.45 1.05 -10.87
N VAL A 632 22.89 1.59 -12.00
CA VAL A 632 22.10 1.65 -13.25
C VAL A 632 22.84 0.82 -14.29
N LEU A 633 22.22 -0.27 -14.74
CA LEU A 633 22.87 -1.36 -15.47
C LEU A 633 22.23 -1.62 -16.84
N ASP A 634 22.99 -2.24 -17.73
CA ASP A 634 22.49 -2.79 -18.99
C ASP A 634 22.16 -4.29 -18.91
N GLU A 635 21.72 -4.87 -20.03
CA GLU A 635 21.35 -6.28 -20.18
C GLU A 635 22.48 -7.30 -19.90
N HIS A 636 23.70 -6.84 -19.60
CA HIS A 636 24.86 -7.65 -19.23
C HIS A 636 25.33 -7.41 -17.79
N LEU A 637 24.49 -6.78 -16.96
CA LEU A 637 24.80 -6.36 -15.58
C LEU A 637 25.94 -5.31 -15.52
N ALA A 638 26.11 -4.56 -16.60
CA ALA A 638 27.22 -3.66 -16.81
C ALA A 638 26.77 -2.20 -16.59
N LEU A 639 27.57 -1.41 -15.86
CA LEU A 639 27.30 0.03 -15.64
C LEU A 639 27.13 0.76 -16.98
N VAL A 640 26.07 1.57 -17.08
CA VAL A 640 25.89 2.52 -18.19
C VAL A 640 26.64 3.84 -17.90
N PRO A 641 26.92 4.70 -18.89
CA PRO A 641 27.45 6.03 -18.62
C PRO A 641 26.49 6.87 -17.80
N LEU A 642 27.02 7.79 -17.01
CA LEU A 642 26.22 8.77 -16.27
C LEU A 642 25.20 9.48 -17.20
N GLY A 643 23.97 9.64 -16.72
CA GLY A 643 22.84 10.22 -17.48
C GLY A 643 22.14 9.27 -18.47
N SER A 644 22.70 8.10 -18.75
CA SER A 644 22.06 7.09 -19.61
C SER A 644 20.98 6.33 -18.85
N ALA A 645 19.97 5.85 -19.57
CA ALA A 645 18.95 4.96 -19.02
C ALA A 645 19.47 3.52 -18.87
N GLY A 646 19.08 2.85 -17.79
CA GLY A 646 19.33 1.42 -17.55
C GLY A 646 18.45 0.85 -16.45
N GLU A 647 18.55 -0.45 -16.19
CA GLU A 647 17.84 -1.13 -15.10
C GLU A 647 18.41 -0.70 -13.75
N ILE A 648 17.54 -0.37 -12.79
CA ILE A 648 17.92 -0.08 -11.41
C ILE A 648 18.22 -1.41 -10.69
N ALA A 649 19.40 -1.52 -10.10
CA ALA A 649 19.80 -2.68 -9.29
C ALA A 649 20.35 -2.24 -7.93
N PHE A 650 20.14 -3.08 -6.91
CA PHE A 650 20.53 -2.79 -5.53
C PHE A 650 21.49 -3.84 -4.97
N SER A 651 22.47 -3.38 -4.18
CA SER A 651 23.46 -4.19 -3.47
C SER A 651 23.66 -3.64 -2.06
N GLY A 652 24.13 -4.47 -1.13
CA GLY A 652 24.37 -4.09 0.27
C GLY A 652 23.43 -4.80 1.24
N VAL A 653 23.35 -4.25 2.46
CA VAL A 653 22.76 -4.95 3.63
C VAL A 653 21.25 -5.20 3.52
N CYS A 654 20.52 -4.37 2.76
CA CYS A 654 19.08 -4.50 2.59
C CYS A 654 18.66 -5.56 1.55
N VAL A 655 19.57 -6.12 0.74
CA VAL A 655 19.19 -7.12 -0.28
C VAL A 655 18.83 -8.45 0.39
N GLY A 656 17.58 -8.88 0.26
CA GLY A 656 17.07 -10.11 0.87
C GLY A 656 17.73 -11.42 0.39
N ARG A 657 17.35 -12.53 1.03
CA ARG A 657 17.85 -13.88 0.73
C ARG A 657 17.42 -14.39 -0.65
N GLY A 658 16.22 -13.99 -1.08
CA GLY A 658 15.53 -14.55 -2.24
C GLY A 658 14.02 -14.60 -1.99
N TYR A 659 13.33 -15.45 -2.76
CA TYR A 659 11.94 -15.82 -2.49
C TYR A 659 11.87 -17.14 -1.71
N ALA A 660 10.92 -17.24 -0.78
CA ALA A 660 10.70 -18.43 0.05
C ALA A 660 10.39 -19.64 -0.85
N HIS A 661 11.17 -20.71 -0.67
CA HIS A 661 11.06 -22.00 -1.38
C HIS A 661 11.07 -21.95 -2.93
N ASP A 662 11.39 -20.80 -3.55
CA ASP A 662 11.44 -20.63 -5.01
C ASP A 662 12.84 -20.20 -5.45
N GLU A 663 13.73 -21.17 -5.60
CA GLU A 663 15.11 -20.95 -6.07
C GLU A 663 15.16 -20.46 -7.52
N ASP A 664 14.21 -20.88 -8.37
CA ASP A 664 14.25 -20.59 -9.81
C ASP A 664 13.87 -19.14 -10.10
N ARG A 665 12.84 -18.57 -9.46
CA ARG A 665 12.58 -17.11 -9.51
C ARG A 665 13.66 -16.34 -8.77
N THR A 666 14.24 -16.89 -7.70
CA THR A 666 15.34 -16.23 -6.97
C THR A 666 16.55 -16.00 -7.87
N ARG A 667 17.06 -17.04 -8.53
CA ARG A 667 18.27 -16.99 -9.38
C ARG A 667 18.14 -16.07 -10.61
N GLN A 668 16.94 -15.66 -10.99
CA GLN A 668 16.69 -14.75 -12.13
C GLN A 668 16.93 -13.27 -11.78
N VAL A 669 16.70 -12.86 -10.52
CA VAL A 669 16.74 -11.45 -10.10
C VAL A 669 17.64 -11.18 -8.89
N PHE A 670 17.90 -12.16 -8.03
CA PHE A 670 18.94 -12.12 -7.00
C PHE A 670 20.21 -12.76 -7.57
N VAL A 671 21.10 -11.93 -8.09
CA VAL A 671 22.34 -12.34 -8.77
C VAL A 671 23.57 -12.00 -7.92
N PRO A 672 24.75 -12.57 -8.17
CA PRO A 672 25.99 -12.08 -7.56
C PRO A 672 26.27 -10.62 -7.98
N ASP A 673 26.72 -9.76 -7.06
CA ASP A 673 27.19 -8.42 -7.41
C ASP A 673 28.54 -8.53 -8.17
N PRO A 674 28.61 -8.15 -9.47
CA PRO A 674 29.83 -8.31 -10.26
C PRO A 674 30.94 -7.34 -9.84
N PHE A 675 30.61 -6.28 -9.08
CA PHE A 675 31.54 -5.30 -8.56
C PHE A 675 31.99 -5.61 -7.12
N ARG A 676 31.30 -6.53 -6.43
CA ARG A 676 31.53 -6.86 -5.01
C ARG A 676 31.40 -8.37 -4.74
N ALA A 677 32.51 -9.07 -4.92
CA ALA A 677 32.64 -10.49 -4.59
C ALA A 677 32.08 -10.82 -3.19
N GLY A 678 31.22 -11.85 -3.12
CA GLY A 678 30.60 -12.29 -1.87
C GLY A 678 29.33 -11.54 -1.46
N THR A 679 28.82 -10.59 -2.25
CA THR A 679 27.52 -9.93 -1.97
C THR A 679 26.47 -10.21 -3.04
N ARG A 680 25.19 -10.18 -2.62
CA ARG A 680 24.00 -10.33 -3.48
C ARG A 680 23.62 -8.98 -4.09
N MET A 681 23.09 -9.01 -5.31
CA MET A 681 22.50 -7.87 -6.01
C MET A 681 21.09 -8.22 -6.47
N TYR A 682 20.09 -7.40 -6.13
CA TYR A 682 18.72 -7.52 -6.62
C TYR A 682 18.48 -6.63 -7.85
N ARG A 683 17.86 -7.21 -8.88
CA ARG A 683 17.43 -6.53 -10.11
C ARG A 683 15.93 -6.20 -10.04
N THR A 684 15.58 -4.94 -10.23
CA THR A 684 14.22 -4.43 -9.94
C THR A 684 13.21 -4.59 -11.07
N GLY A 685 13.65 -4.68 -12.33
CA GLY A 685 12.81 -4.46 -13.52
C GLY A 685 12.36 -3.00 -13.74
N ASP A 686 12.67 -2.09 -12.81
CA ASP A 686 12.51 -0.63 -12.96
C ASP A 686 13.69 -0.06 -13.75
N PHE A 687 13.43 0.97 -14.54
CA PHE A 687 14.44 1.71 -15.29
C PHE A 687 14.61 3.13 -14.73
N GLY A 688 15.85 3.60 -14.72
CA GLY A 688 16.21 4.92 -14.20
C GLY A 688 17.50 5.47 -14.82
N ARG A 689 17.90 6.66 -14.38
CA ARG A 689 19.21 7.26 -14.67
C ARG A 689 19.70 8.11 -13.50
N TRP A 690 21.01 8.29 -13.41
CA TRP A 690 21.62 9.26 -12.50
C TRP A 690 21.48 10.69 -13.03
N LEU A 691 21.29 11.65 -12.11
CA LEU A 691 21.32 13.09 -12.33
C LEU A 691 22.67 13.70 -11.92
N PRO A 692 23.00 14.95 -12.31
CA PRO A 692 24.33 15.54 -12.09
C PRO A 692 24.71 15.78 -10.63
N ASP A 693 23.71 15.92 -9.76
CA ASP A 693 23.89 16.04 -8.31
C ASP A 693 24.00 14.69 -7.60
N GLY A 694 23.81 13.56 -8.31
CA GLY A 694 23.81 12.21 -7.75
C GLY A 694 22.48 11.77 -7.13
N ARG A 695 21.36 12.43 -7.46
CA ARG A 695 20.01 11.87 -7.31
C ARG A 695 19.68 10.93 -8.48
N MET A 696 18.70 10.04 -8.32
CA MET A 696 18.22 9.15 -9.38
C MET A 696 16.86 9.60 -9.92
N GLU A 697 16.66 9.55 -11.23
CA GLU A 697 15.38 9.77 -11.91
C GLU A 697 14.76 8.44 -12.34
N PHE A 698 13.46 8.27 -12.12
CA PHE A 698 12.68 7.11 -12.55
C PHE A 698 12.17 7.28 -13.99
N LEU A 699 12.30 6.24 -14.82
CA LEU A 699 11.94 6.27 -16.23
C LEU A 699 10.83 5.28 -16.62
N GLY A 700 10.46 4.34 -15.73
CA GLY A 700 9.39 3.36 -15.95
C GLY A 700 9.78 1.93 -15.58
N ARG A 701 9.04 0.94 -16.11
CA ARG A 701 9.35 -0.49 -16.02
C ARG A 701 9.46 -1.10 -17.42
N HIS A 702 10.19 -2.22 -17.52
CA HIS A 702 10.28 -3.02 -18.74
C HIS A 702 9.31 -4.22 -18.77
N ASP A 703 8.91 -4.73 -17.60
CA ASP A 703 7.90 -5.78 -17.49
C ASP A 703 6.47 -5.22 -17.48
N GLU A 704 5.49 -6.12 -17.50
CA GLU A 704 4.06 -5.77 -17.48
C GLU A 704 3.54 -5.56 -16.04
N GLN A 705 4.44 -5.35 -15.07
CA GLN A 705 4.08 -5.15 -13.67
C GLN A 705 3.72 -3.68 -13.44
N VAL A 706 2.61 -3.44 -12.71
CA VAL A 706 2.07 -2.11 -12.51
C VAL A 706 1.92 -1.80 -11.02
N LYS A 707 2.24 -0.55 -10.64
CA LYS A 707 1.94 0.01 -9.33
C LYS A 707 0.64 0.81 -9.44
N ILE A 708 -0.43 0.42 -8.75
CA ILE A 708 -1.76 1.09 -8.77
C ILE A 708 -2.23 1.30 -7.33
N ARG A 709 -2.44 2.56 -6.91
CA ARG A 709 -2.83 2.93 -5.52
C ARG A 709 -1.84 2.40 -4.48
N GLY A 710 -0.56 2.33 -4.85
CA GLY A 710 0.53 1.72 -4.08
C GLY A 710 0.68 0.19 -4.24
N PHE A 711 -0.37 -0.52 -4.64
CA PHE A 711 -0.32 -1.97 -4.82
C PHE A 711 0.55 -2.34 -6.02
N ARG A 712 1.55 -3.19 -5.80
CA ARG A 712 2.34 -3.86 -6.86
C ARG A 712 1.52 -5.04 -7.40
N ILE A 713 1.17 -4.98 -8.69
CA ILE A 713 0.25 -5.91 -9.36
C ILE A 713 0.93 -6.46 -10.62
N GLU A 714 1.08 -7.78 -10.69
CA GLU A 714 1.45 -8.50 -11.90
C GLU A 714 0.21 -8.73 -12.76
N LEU A 715 0.13 -8.13 -13.94
CA LEU A 715 -1.01 -8.32 -14.84
C LEU A 715 -1.15 -9.79 -15.27
N GLY A 716 -0.03 -10.49 -15.46
CA GLY A 716 0.02 -11.92 -15.79
C GLY A 716 -0.58 -12.83 -14.71
N GLU A 717 -0.62 -12.41 -13.44
CA GLU A 717 -1.26 -13.19 -12.37
C GLU A 717 -2.78 -13.24 -12.58
N ILE A 718 -3.37 -12.10 -12.95
CA ILE A 718 -4.80 -11.96 -13.23
C ILE A 718 -5.16 -12.69 -14.54
N GLU A 719 -4.31 -12.59 -15.56
CA GLU A 719 -4.47 -13.31 -16.83
C GLU A 719 -4.47 -14.83 -16.62
N HIS A 720 -3.55 -15.34 -15.81
CA HIS A 720 -3.47 -16.78 -15.49
C HIS A 720 -4.73 -17.26 -14.75
N ARG A 721 -5.23 -16.50 -13.77
CA ARG A 721 -6.48 -16.82 -13.05
C ARG A 721 -7.70 -16.77 -13.95
N LEU A 722 -7.74 -15.84 -14.90
CA LEU A 722 -8.83 -15.76 -15.89
C LEU A 722 -8.77 -16.90 -16.92
N LEU A 723 -7.58 -17.37 -17.31
CA LEU A 723 -7.40 -18.59 -18.12
C LEU A 723 -7.82 -19.88 -17.39
N ALA A 724 -7.84 -19.89 -16.06
CA ALA A 724 -8.31 -21.03 -15.27
C ALA A 724 -9.85 -21.11 -15.18
N VAL A 725 -10.59 -20.09 -15.64
CA VAL A 725 -12.06 -20.11 -15.67
C VAL A 725 -12.56 -21.00 -16.82
N PRO A 726 -13.41 -22.01 -16.57
CA PRO A 726 -13.91 -22.90 -17.62
C PRO A 726 -14.59 -22.15 -18.78
N GLY A 727 -14.15 -22.44 -20.00
CA GLY A 727 -14.64 -21.79 -21.23
C GLY A 727 -13.90 -20.50 -21.62
N VAL A 728 -12.83 -20.12 -20.91
CA VAL A 728 -11.86 -19.10 -21.36
C VAL A 728 -10.70 -19.78 -22.11
N ARG A 729 -10.34 -19.25 -23.28
CA ARG A 729 -9.29 -19.78 -24.17
C ARG A 729 -8.07 -18.86 -24.32
N GLU A 730 -8.27 -17.55 -24.22
CA GLU A 730 -7.22 -16.53 -24.16
C GLU A 730 -7.65 -15.45 -23.18
N ALA A 731 -6.71 -14.85 -22.45
CA ALA A 731 -6.93 -13.70 -21.58
C ALA A 731 -5.81 -12.67 -21.76
N ALA A 732 -6.13 -11.40 -21.57
CA ALA A 732 -5.18 -10.29 -21.46
C ALA A 732 -5.75 -9.20 -20.54
N VAL A 733 -4.91 -8.56 -19.74
CA VAL A 733 -5.28 -7.45 -18.84
C VAL A 733 -4.47 -6.21 -19.20
N ALA A 734 -5.16 -5.09 -19.31
CA ALA A 734 -4.62 -3.76 -19.55
C ALA A 734 -4.91 -2.83 -18.36
N VAL A 735 -4.14 -1.75 -18.24
CA VAL A 735 -4.43 -0.64 -17.32
C VAL A 735 -4.98 0.53 -18.12
N VAL A 736 -6.01 1.18 -17.58
CA VAL A 736 -6.68 2.32 -18.21
C VAL A 736 -6.67 3.52 -17.26
N GLY A 737 -6.49 4.71 -17.83
CA GLY A 737 -6.44 6.01 -17.13
C GLY A 737 -5.02 6.50 -16.82
N ASP A 738 -4.90 7.79 -16.53
CA ASP A 738 -3.63 8.51 -16.45
C ASP A 738 -2.85 8.32 -15.15
N ALA A 739 -1.52 8.38 -15.26
CA ALA A 739 -0.61 8.33 -14.13
C ALA A 739 -0.86 9.49 -13.15
N GLY A 740 -1.05 9.16 -11.87
CA GLY A 740 -1.25 10.13 -10.79
C GLY A 740 -2.70 10.58 -10.52
N VAL A 741 -3.70 10.16 -11.32
CA VAL A 741 -5.09 10.62 -11.14
C VAL A 741 -6.10 9.47 -10.94
N HIS A 742 -6.26 8.61 -11.95
CA HIS A 742 -7.15 7.46 -11.93
C HIS A 742 -6.55 6.33 -12.77
N ARG A 743 -6.21 5.19 -12.14
CA ARG A 743 -5.82 3.96 -12.84
C ARG A 743 -6.66 2.79 -12.33
N HIS A 744 -7.09 1.93 -13.26
CA HIS A 744 -7.85 0.73 -12.97
C HIS A 744 -7.53 -0.39 -13.98
N LEU A 745 -7.98 -1.61 -13.67
CA LEU A 745 -7.68 -2.84 -14.40
C LEU A 745 -8.84 -3.22 -15.33
N VAL A 746 -8.54 -3.50 -16.60
CA VAL A 746 -9.51 -3.99 -17.60
C VAL A 746 -9.02 -5.32 -18.14
N ALA A 747 -9.84 -6.36 -18.00
CA ALA A 747 -9.57 -7.68 -18.53
C ALA A 747 -10.35 -7.94 -19.83
N PHE A 748 -9.71 -8.68 -20.72
CA PHE A 748 -10.23 -9.12 -22.00
C PHE A 748 -10.03 -10.63 -22.11
N PHE A 749 -11.04 -11.35 -22.62
CA PHE A 749 -10.96 -12.80 -22.76
C PHE A 749 -11.66 -13.30 -24.01
N THR A 750 -11.28 -14.48 -24.52
CA THR A 750 -11.97 -15.14 -25.66
C THR A 750 -12.55 -16.47 -25.21
N THR A 751 -13.73 -16.80 -25.72
CA THR A 751 -14.45 -18.06 -25.45
C THR A 751 -14.45 -18.96 -26.69
N ASP A 752 -14.94 -20.19 -26.57
CA ASP A 752 -15.12 -21.07 -27.73
C ASP A 752 -16.27 -20.58 -28.64
N ASP A 753 -16.08 -20.64 -29.97
CA ASP A 753 -16.94 -19.97 -30.97
C ASP A 753 -18.41 -20.47 -31.02
N ASP A 754 -18.69 -21.67 -30.50
CA ASP A 754 -20.04 -22.29 -30.47
C ASP A 754 -20.67 -22.36 -29.06
N ALA A 755 -20.01 -21.82 -28.03
CA ALA A 755 -20.51 -21.84 -26.65
C ALA A 755 -20.98 -20.44 -26.20
N THR A 756 -22.06 -20.41 -25.42
CA THR A 756 -22.25 -19.30 -24.46
C THR A 756 -21.19 -19.47 -23.38
N GLY A 757 -20.06 -18.78 -23.55
CA GLY A 757 -18.95 -18.84 -22.59
C GLY A 757 -19.34 -18.31 -21.21
N PRO A 758 -18.43 -18.42 -20.21
CA PRO A 758 -18.73 -18.08 -18.83
C PRO A 758 -19.32 -16.65 -18.73
N PRO A 759 -20.50 -16.47 -18.11
CA PRO A 759 -21.07 -15.15 -17.90
C PRO A 759 -20.06 -14.23 -17.21
N VAL A 760 -20.02 -12.96 -17.62
CA VAL A 760 -19.03 -11.98 -17.13
C VAL A 760 -19.02 -11.88 -15.59
N GLY A 761 -20.20 -12.02 -14.95
CA GLY A 761 -20.33 -12.18 -13.50
C GLY A 761 -19.55 -13.39 -12.96
N HIS A 762 -19.83 -14.59 -13.48
CA HIS A 762 -19.14 -15.82 -13.04
C HIS A 762 -17.61 -15.74 -13.18
N ALA A 763 -17.10 -15.13 -14.25
CA ALA A 763 -15.67 -14.91 -14.42
C ALA A 763 -15.11 -13.93 -13.36
N ARG A 764 -15.85 -12.87 -13.01
CA ARG A 764 -15.49 -11.96 -11.91
C ARG A 764 -15.55 -12.67 -10.54
N ASP A 765 -16.59 -13.46 -10.29
CA ASP A 765 -16.79 -14.19 -9.03
C ASP A 765 -15.64 -15.18 -8.78
N ARG A 766 -15.17 -15.86 -9.85
CA ARG A 766 -13.96 -16.72 -9.78
C ARG A 766 -12.70 -15.94 -9.46
N LEU A 767 -12.50 -14.77 -10.08
CA LEU A 767 -11.33 -13.92 -9.77
C LEU A 767 -11.38 -13.42 -8.33
N ALA A 768 -12.52 -12.95 -7.83
CA ALA A 768 -12.69 -12.45 -6.46
C ALA A 768 -12.53 -13.55 -5.38
N ALA A 769 -12.75 -14.83 -5.73
CA ALA A 769 -12.51 -15.95 -4.82
C ALA A 769 -11.01 -16.29 -4.65
N GLU A 770 -10.16 -15.97 -5.64
CA GLU A 770 -8.75 -16.39 -5.70
C GLU A 770 -7.73 -15.25 -5.58
N LEU A 771 -8.14 -14.01 -5.89
CA LEU A 771 -7.31 -12.81 -5.88
C LEU A 771 -7.76 -11.83 -4.77
N PRO A 772 -6.85 -11.03 -4.21
CA PRO A 772 -7.22 -9.87 -3.40
C PRO A 772 -8.02 -8.84 -4.22
N ASP A 773 -8.98 -8.16 -3.59
CA ASP A 773 -9.88 -7.17 -4.22
C ASP A 773 -9.18 -6.15 -5.13
N TYR A 774 -7.99 -5.66 -4.72
CA TYR A 774 -7.22 -4.68 -5.49
C TYR A 774 -6.66 -5.21 -6.82
N MET A 775 -6.64 -6.53 -7.03
CA MET A 775 -6.25 -7.19 -8.29
C MET A 775 -7.45 -7.61 -9.15
N VAL A 776 -8.69 -7.53 -8.65
CA VAL A 776 -9.88 -7.91 -9.41
C VAL A 776 -10.16 -6.85 -10.49
N PRO A 777 -10.27 -7.21 -11.78
CA PRO A 777 -10.53 -6.24 -12.84
C PRO A 777 -11.89 -5.55 -12.70
N SER A 778 -11.85 -4.23 -12.79
CA SER A 778 -13.03 -3.35 -12.82
C SER A 778 -13.99 -3.69 -13.95
N TYR A 779 -13.44 -4.17 -15.08
CA TYR A 779 -14.18 -4.53 -16.29
C TYR A 779 -13.63 -5.84 -16.88
N LEU A 780 -14.53 -6.64 -17.45
CA LEU A 780 -14.23 -7.93 -18.09
C LEU A 780 -14.99 -7.98 -19.43
N HIS A 781 -14.26 -7.92 -20.55
CA HIS A 781 -14.85 -7.89 -21.90
C HIS A 781 -14.58 -9.19 -22.68
N PRO A 782 -15.64 -9.93 -23.10
CA PRO A 782 -15.48 -11.01 -24.05
C PRO A 782 -15.21 -10.46 -25.46
N LEU A 783 -14.12 -10.92 -26.09
CA LEU A 783 -13.75 -10.61 -27.47
C LEU A 783 -13.73 -11.90 -28.30
N ARG A 784 -14.05 -11.81 -29.60
CA ARG A 784 -13.87 -12.96 -30.52
C ARG A 784 -12.40 -13.34 -30.69
N ARG A 785 -11.49 -12.35 -30.68
CA ARG A 785 -10.03 -12.52 -30.73
C ARG A 785 -9.38 -11.35 -30.00
N LEU A 786 -8.27 -11.59 -29.30
CA LEU A 786 -7.45 -10.50 -28.77
C LEU A 786 -6.68 -9.80 -29.92
N PRO A 787 -6.56 -8.45 -29.91
CA PRO A 787 -5.61 -7.73 -30.76
C PRO A 787 -4.18 -8.22 -30.50
N ARG A 788 -3.34 -8.27 -31.54
CA ARG A 788 -1.96 -8.77 -31.43
C ARG A 788 -0.96 -7.85 -32.13
N THR A 789 0.17 -7.67 -31.46
CA THR A 789 1.36 -6.98 -31.96
C THR A 789 1.95 -7.70 -33.17
N ALA A 790 2.86 -7.05 -33.90
CA ALA A 790 3.63 -7.69 -34.99
C ALA A 790 4.44 -8.92 -34.53
N ASN A 791 4.74 -9.04 -33.22
CA ASN A 791 5.43 -10.16 -32.61
C ASN A 791 4.47 -11.26 -32.08
N GLY A 792 3.18 -11.19 -32.40
CA GLY A 792 2.17 -12.19 -32.04
C GLY A 792 1.68 -12.17 -30.59
N LYS A 793 2.32 -11.42 -29.68
CA LYS A 793 1.82 -11.14 -28.33
C LYS A 793 0.54 -10.31 -28.37
N ALA A 794 -0.34 -10.45 -27.37
CA ALA A 794 -1.50 -9.59 -27.19
C ALA A 794 -1.07 -8.11 -27.12
N ASP A 795 -1.76 -7.23 -27.83
CA ASP A 795 -1.43 -5.81 -27.88
C ASP A 795 -2.13 -5.05 -26.74
N LYS A 796 -1.43 -4.91 -25.61
CA LYS A 796 -1.97 -4.24 -24.42
C LYS A 796 -2.25 -2.75 -24.62
N LYS A 797 -1.59 -2.09 -25.58
CA LYS A 797 -1.88 -0.70 -25.93
C LYS A 797 -3.17 -0.61 -26.75
N ALA A 798 -3.29 -1.42 -27.80
CA ALA A 798 -4.52 -1.52 -28.57
C ALA A 798 -5.70 -1.98 -27.70
N LEU A 799 -5.47 -2.82 -26.68
CA LEU A 799 -6.48 -3.21 -25.68
C LEU A 799 -6.86 -2.06 -24.72
N ALA A 800 -5.94 -1.20 -24.31
CA ALA A 800 -6.26 -0.01 -23.50
C ALA A 800 -7.03 1.05 -24.32
N GLU A 801 -6.66 1.25 -25.59
CA GLU A 801 -7.41 2.07 -26.55
C GLU A 801 -8.80 1.46 -26.87
N LEU A 802 -8.88 0.13 -26.93
CA LEU A 802 -10.13 -0.62 -27.10
C LEU A 802 -11.03 -0.53 -25.86
N ALA A 803 -10.50 -0.62 -24.64
CA ALA A 803 -11.25 -0.32 -23.41
C ALA A 803 -11.83 1.11 -23.45
N SER A 804 -10.98 2.06 -23.86
CA SER A 804 -11.32 3.47 -24.00
C SER A 804 -12.37 3.75 -25.10
N THR A 805 -12.74 2.76 -25.93
CA THR A 805 -13.72 2.89 -27.02
C THR A 805 -14.93 1.95 -26.92
N LEU A 806 -14.79 0.71 -26.40
CA LEU A 806 -15.90 -0.23 -26.18
C LEU A 806 -16.89 0.22 -25.11
N GLY A 807 -16.45 1.07 -24.16
CA GLY A 807 -17.28 1.42 -23.01
C GLY A 807 -17.40 0.26 -22.01
N HIS A 808 -18.40 0.35 -21.13
CA HIS A 808 -18.31 -0.24 -19.79
C HIS A 808 -19.34 -1.34 -19.48
N GLY A 809 -20.18 -1.70 -20.45
CA GLY A 809 -21.19 -2.76 -20.35
C GLY A 809 -21.96 -2.91 -21.66
N GLY A 810 -22.50 -4.11 -21.93
CA GLY A 810 -23.17 -4.42 -23.20
C GLY A 810 -24.68 -4.23 -23.19
N ASP A 811 -25.25 -4.02 -24.38
CA ASP A 811 -26.64 -4.22 -24.84
C ASP A 811 -27.84 -3.67 -24.02
N GLY A 812 -27.62 -3.04 -22.86
CA GLY A 812 -28.68 -2.51 -21.98
C GLY A 812 -28.57 -1.01 -21.65
N HIS A 813 -27.65 -0.27 -22.28
CA HIS A 813 -27.33 1.10 -21.90
C HIS A 813 -28.54 2.05 -22.04
N THR A 814 -29.02 2.55 -20.90
CA THR A 814 -30.07 3.57 -20.79
C THR A 814 -29.55 4.71 -19.91
N GLY A 815 -29.46 5.92 -20.47
CA GLY A 815 -28.80 7.05 -19.81
C GLY A 815 -29.58 7.66 -18.63
N PRO A 816 -28.97 8.62 -17.90
CA PRO A 816 -29.52 9.18 -16.66
C PRO A 816 -30.82 9.99 -16.86
N ALA A 817 -31.90 9.54 -16.21
CA ALA A 817 -33.27 10.01 -16.43
C ALA A 817 -33.70 11.16 -15.52
N THR A 818 -33.44 11.11 -14.21
CA THR A 818 -33.77 12.20 -13.26
C THR A 818 -32.71 13.30 -13.25
N ALA A 819 -33.00 14.43 -12.59
CA ALA A 819 -32.01 15.48 -12.37
C ALA A 819 -30.86 14.99 -11.47
N THR A 820 -31.20 14.20 -10.45
CA THR A 820 -30.28 13.62 -9.48
C THR A 820 -29.46 12.48 -10.08
N GLU A 821 -30.06 11.62 -10.92
CA GLU A 821 -29.31 10.67 -11.76
C GLU A 821 -28.28 11.40 -12.64
N ARG A 822 -28.66 12.51 -13.30
CA ARG A 822 -27.71 13.31 -14.11
C ARG A 822 -26.61 13.97 -13.26
N ARG A 823 -26.92 14.48 -12.07
CA ARG A 823 -25.94 15.11 -11.16
C ARG A 823 -24.95 14.08 -10.61
N LEU A 824 -25.43 12.89 -10.22
CA LEU A 824 -24.58 11.76 -9.83
C LEU A 824 -23.74 11.26 -11.01
N ALA A 825 -24.31 11.15 -12.22
CA ALA A 825 -23.56 10.74 -13.40
C ALA A 825 -22.46 11.74 -13.76
N MET A 826 -22.69 13.05 -13.63
CA MET A 826 -21.65 14.07 -13.79
C MET A 826 -20.53 13.92 -12.75
N LEU A 827 -20.88 13.67 -11.48
CA LEU A 827 -19.91 13.44 -10.42
C LEU A 827 -19.12 12.14 -10.64
N TRP A 828 -19.77 11.05 -11.03
CA TRP A 828 -19.15 9.77 -11.35
C TRP A 828 -18.26 9.88 -12.59
N ALA A 829 -18.68 10.59 -13.64
CA ALA A 829 -17.87 10.87 -14.82
C ALA A 829 -16.53 11.53 -14.43
N GLU A 830 -16.58 12.54 -13.56
CA GLU A 830 -15.38 13.23 -13.07
C GLU A 830 -14.53 12.36 -12.12
N VAL A 831 -15.14 11.62 -11.20
CA VAL A 831 -14.43 10.83 -10.17
C VAL A 831 -13.94 9.47 -10.69
N LEU A 832 -14.41 9.01 -11.84
CA LEU A 832 -13.97 7.78 -12.50
C LEU A 832 -13.16 8.04 -13.78
N GLY A 833 -13.19 9.27 -14.32
CA GLY A 833 -12.50 9.63 -15.57
C GLY A 833 -13.19 9.07 -16.81
N VAL A 834 -14.52 8.90 -16.77
CA VAL A 834 -15.30 8.28 -17.85
C VAL A 834 -16.24 9.30 -18.52
N PRO A 835 -16.44 9.27 -19.85
CA PRO A 835 -17.41 10.13 -20.52
C PRO A 835 -18.83 9.98 -19.94
N LEU A 836 -19.53 11.10 -19.76
CA LEU A 836 -20.87 11.16 -19.17
C LEU A 836 -21.88 10.33 -19.97
N GLU A 837 -21.71 10.29 -21.29
CA GLU A 837 -22.53 9.56 -22.25
C GLU A 837 -22.37 8.04 -22.15
N ARG A 838 -21.47 7.55 -21.28
CA ARG A 838 -21.23 6.12 -21.02
C ARG A 838 -21.73 5.63 -19.66
N ILE A 839 -22.29 6.52 -18.83
CA ILE A 839 -22.87 6.14 -17.53
C ILE A 839 -24.36 5.88 -17.72
N GLY A 840 -24.73 4.61 -17.74
CA GLY A 840 -26.11 4.15 -17.70
C GLY A 840 -26.70 4.27 -16.29
N ARG A 841 -28.02 4.42 -16.20
CA ARG A 841 -28.71 4.53 -14.91
C ARG A 841 -28.75 3.22 -14.10
N HIS A 842 -28.51 2.10 -14.76
CA HIS A 842 -28.41 0.78 -14.11
C HIS A 842 -26.95 0.35 -13.88
N ASP A 843 -25.99 1.24 -14.13
CA ASP A 843 -24.57 0.94 -13.95
C ASP A 843 -24.21 1.00 -12.46
N ASN A 844 -23.41 0.02 -12.02
CA ASN A 844 -22.89 -0.08 -10.66
C ASN A 844 -21.53 0.64 -10.57
N PHE A 845 -21.35 1.51 -9.58
CA PHE A 845 -20.17 2.36 -9.34
C PHE A 845 -18.85 1.56 -9.35
N PHE A 846 -18.79 0.44 -8.65
CA PHE A 846 -17.60 -0.42 -8.58
C PHE A 846 -17.38 -1.22 -9.86
N SER A 847 -18.47 -1.62 -10.53
CA SER A 847 -18.41 -2.12 -11.91
C SER A 847 -18.00 -1.04 -12.91
N LEU A 848 -18.16 0.26 -12.60
CA LEU A 848 -17.60 1.39 -13.35
C LEU A 848 -16.16 1.74 -12.93
N GLY A 849 -15.45 0.82 -12.28
CA GLY A 849 -14.04 1.00 -11.90
C GLY A 849 -13.82 1.92 -10.71
N ALA A 850 -14.87 2.19 -9.93
CA ALA A 850 -14.69 2.77 -8.61
C ALA A 850 -13.87 1.86 -7.68
N SER A 851 -13.51 2.46 -6.56
CA SER A 851 -12.69 1.88 -5.50
C SER A 851 -12.96 2.68 -4.22
N SER A 852 -12.43 2.26 -3.08
CA SER A 852 -12.53 3.02 -1.82
C SER A 852 -12.10 4.47 -2.02
N LEU A 853 -10.99 4.73 -2.73
CA LEU A 853 -10.50 6.07 -3.05
C LEU A 853 -11.43 6.87 -4.00
N ALA A 854 -12.21 6.21 -4.86
CA ALA A 854 -13.25 6.87 -5.65
C ALA A 854 -14.49 7.17 -4.79
N THR A 855 -14.86 6.27 -3.88
CA THR A 855 -15.96 6.44 -2.92
C THR A 855 -15.71 7.64 -2.00
N VAL A 856 -14.50 7.74 -1.43
CA VAL A 856 -14.05 8.89 -0.65
C VAL A 856 -14.23 10.20 -1.44
N ARG A 857 -13.78 10.21 -2.70
CA ARG A 857 -13.90 11.39 -3.59
C ARG A 857 -15.34 11.72 -4.01
N VAL A 858 -16.27 10.75 -3.98
CA VAL A 858 -17.72 11.00 -4.13
C VAL A 858 -18.31 11.56 -2.84
N SER A 859 -18.05 10.94 -1.69
CA SER A 859 -18.58 11.35 -0.38
C SER A 859 -18.16 12.76 0.02
N VAL A 860 -16.86 13.08 -0.11
CA VAL A 860 -16.30 14.45 0.10
C VAL A 860 -16.92 15.49 -0.84
N ARG A 861 -17.44 15.08 -2.01
CA ARG A 861 -18.00 15.99 -3.02
C ARG A 861 -19.53 16.03 -3.05
N LEU A 862 -20.17 15.19 -2.24
CA LEU A 862 -21.57 15.27 -1.84
C LEU A 862 -21.72 15.86 -0.42
N ASP A 863 -20.65 16.44 0.12
CA ASP A 863 -20.62 17.10 1.44
C ASP A 863 -21.21 16.24 2.57
N ARG A 864 -20.73 14.97 2.63
CA ARG A 864 -21.16 13.94 3.58
C ARG A 864 -22.64 13.52 3.51
N ALA A 865 -23.44 14.02 2.56
CA ALA A 865 -24.81 13.57 2.30
C ALA A 865 -24.93 12.10 1.82
N LEU A 866 -23.78 11.42 1.65
CA LEU A 866 -23.66 10.01 1.34
C LEU A 866 -22.40 9.43 2.02
N SER A 867 -22.58 8.40 2.84
CA SER A 867 -21.50 7.61 3.45
C SER A 867 -20.93 6.54 2.51
N LEU A 868 -19.74 6.03 2.85
CA LEU A 868 -19.14 4.85 2.24
C LEU A 868 -20.09 3.64 2.28
N THR A 869 -20.73 3.41 3.44
CA THR A 869 -21.63 2.27 3.66
C THR A 869 -22.83 2.32 2.73
N GLU A 870 -23.44 3.49 2.53
CA GLU A 870 -24.58 3.67 1.63
C GLU A 870 -24.17 3.52 0.16
N LEU A 871 -23.00 4.01 -0.26
CA LEU A 871 -22.54 3.81 -1.64
C LEU A 871 -22.16 2.35 -1.93
N VAL A 872 -21.73 1.59 -0.92
CA VAL A 872 -21.49 0.13 -1.02
C VAL A 872 -22.80 -0.66 -1.02
N ALA A 873 -23.81 -0.23 -0.25
CA ALA A 873 -25.13 -0.88 -0.18
C ALA A 873 -26.03 -0.54 -1.40
N HIS A 874 -25.93 0.68 -1.92
CA HIS A 874 -26.68 1.20 -3.08
C HIS A 874 -25.72 1.63 -4.20
N PRO A 875 -24.94 0.71 -4.79
CA PRO A 875 -23.89 1.04 -5.73
C PRO A 875 -24.41 1.38 -7.14
N VAL A 876 -25.70 1.26 -7.43
CA VAL A 876 -26.28 1.49 -8.77
C VAL A 876 -26.75 2.94 -8.90
N LEU A 877 -26.48 3.58 -10.05
CA LEU A 877 -26.75 5.02 -10.24
C LEU A 877 -28.20 5.42 -9.94
N ALA A 878 -29.18 4.69 -10.48
CA ALA A 878 -30.60 4.98 -10.28
C ALA A 878 -31.05 4.73 -8.83
N ASP A 879 -30.52 3.69 -8.18
CA ASP A 879 -30.88 3.32 -6.81
C ASP A 879 -30.31 4.35 -5.82
N LEU A 880 -29.07 4.81 -6.08
CA LEU A 880 -28.42 5.91 -5.37
C LEU A 880 -29.11 7.25 -5.63
N ALA A 881 -29.52 7.51 -6.87
CA ALA A 881 -30.27 8.70 -7.21
C ALA A 881 -31.64 8.71 -6.55
N ALA A 882 -32.32 7.57 -6.42
CA ALA A 882 -33.57 7.42 -5.70
C ALA A 882 -33.37 7.62 -4.18
N LEU A 883 -32.27 7.12 -3.61
CA LEU A 883 -31.90 7.35 -2.21
C LEU A 883 -31.74 8.85 -1.89
N LEU A 884 -31.19 9.63 -2.82
CA LEU A 884 -31.06 11.09 -2.69
C LEU A 884 -32.34 11.85 -3.08
N ASP A 885 -32.99 11.50 -4.19
CA ASP A 885 -34.28 12.07 -4.64
C ASP A 885 -35.39 11.87 -3.58
N GLY A 886 -35.33 10.81 -2.77
CA GLY A 886 -36.24 10.57 -1.65
C GLY A 886 -35.97 11.46 -0.42
N ARG A 887 -34.68 11.75 -0.12
CA ARG A 887 -34.28 12.72 0.91
C ARG A 887 -34.77 14.12 0.56
N ASP A 888 -34.55 14.55 -0.68
CA ASP A 888 -35.00 15.84 -1.22
C ASP A 888 -36.54 16.01 -1.29
N ARG A 889 -37.33 14.97 -0.94
CA ARG A 889 -38.81 14.96 -1.02
C ARG A 889 -39.53 14.52 0.26
N GLY A 890 -38.83 14.04 1.28
CA GLY A 890 -39.44 13.52 2.51
C GLY A 890 -40.31 12.27 2.31
N GLU A 891 -40.01 11.44 1.29
CA GLU A 891 -40.76 10.21 1.03
C GLU A 891 -40.26 9.06 1.94
N PRO A 892 -41.14 8.34 2.68
CA PRO A 892 -40.72 7.33 3.65
C PRO A 892 -40.24 6.02 2.99
N ARG A 893 -39.25 5.38 3.62
CA ARG A 893 -38.51 4.22 3.12
C ARG A 893 -39.35 2.98 2.76
N GLU A 894 -39.01 2.35 1.63
CA GLU A 894 -39.01 0.88 1.52
C GLU A 894 -37.63 0.31 1.86
N PRO A 895 -37.59 -0.89 2.46
CA PRO A 895 -38.01 -1.11 3.84
C PRO A 895 -37.19 -0.26 4.83
N ALA A 896 -37.71 -0.09 6.05
CA ALA A 896 -36.91 0.36 7.19
C ALA A 896 -35.67 -0.56 7.38
N PRO A 897 -34.54 -0.04 7.90
CA PRO A 897 -33.40 -0.89 8.21
C PRO A 897 -33.80 -1.90 9.30
N PRO A 898 -33.10 -3.04 9.44
CA PRO A 898 -33.34 -3.95 10.56
C PRO A 898 -33.25 -3.17 11.87
N LEU A 899 -34.31 -3.19 12.69
CA LEU A 899 -34.34 -2.47 13.96
C LEU A 899 -33.19 -2.91 14.88
N LEU A 900 -32.82 -4.20 14.83
CA LEU A 900 -31.86 -4.81 15.75
C LEU A 900 -30.52 -5.09 15.09
N HIS A 901 -29.49 -4.34 15.50
CA HIS A 901 -28.11 -4.44 15.00
C HIS A 901 -27.20 -5.17 16.01
N PRO A 902 -26.37 -6.15 15.58
CA PRO A 902 -25.39 -6.78 16.46
C PRO A 902 -24.26 -5.79 16.80
N LEU A 903 -24.04 -5.53 18.09
CA LEU A 903 -23.02 -4.59 18.55
C LEU A 903 -21.61 -5.19 18.54
N LEU A 904 -21.50 -6.51 18.74
CA LEU A 904 -20.26 -7.31 18.69
C LEU A 904 -20.53 -8.75 18.20
N ALA A 905 -19.50 -9.40 17.68
CA ALA A 905 -19.59 -10.67 16.95
C ALA A 905 -19.40 -11.92 17.84
N VAL A 906 -20.30 -12.14 18.80
CA VAL A 906 -20.22 -13.26 19.75
C VAL A 906 -20.43 -14.62 19.06
N ARG A 907 -19.45 -15.52 19.16
CA ARG A 907 -19.54 -16.90 18.63
C ARG A 907 -20.21 -17.86 19.61
N LYS A 908 -21.16 -18.66 19.09
CA LYS A 908 -21.97 -19.63 19.86
C LYS A 908 -22.57 -19.02 21.15
N PRO A 909 -23.34 -17.91 21.06
CA PRO A 909 -23.91 -17.27 22.24
C PRO A 909 -24.83 -18.21 23.02
N ARG A 910 -24.76 -18.18 24.35
CA ARG A 910 -25.67 -18.90 25.25
C ARG A 910 -26.98 -18.14 25.49
N HIS A 911 -26.94 -16.82 25.34
CA HIS A 911 -28.08 -15.90 25.40
C HIS A 911 -27.91 -14.80 24.35
N THR A 912 -29.00 -14.17 23.94
CA THR A 912 -28.94 -12.88 23.22
C THR A 912 -29.68 -11.81 24.00
N LEU A 913 -28.95 -10.77 24.40
CA LEU A 913 -29.49 -9.56 25.03
C LEU A 913 -29.88 -8.56 23.94
N VAL A 914 -31.15 -8.17 23.90
CA VAL A 914 -31.65 -7.14 23.00
C VAL A 914 -31.89 -5.86 23.79
N CYS A 915 -31.16 -4.80 23.45
CA CYS A 915 -31.14 -3.54 24.19
C CYS A 915 -31.91 -2.45 23.45
N LEU A 916 -32.87 -1.84 24.15
CA LEU A 916 -33.75 -0.78 23.67
C LEU A 916 -33.37 0.54 24.38
N PRO A 917 -32.96 1.58 23.64
CA PRO A 917 -32.36 2.79 24.21
C PRO A 917 -33.36 3.69 24.94
N TYR A 918 -32.80 4.73 25.55
CA TYR A 918 -33.53 5.84 26.16
C TYR A 918 -34.04 6.84 25.10
N ALA A 919 -34.77 7.85 25.55
CA ALA A 919 -35.43 8.83 24.69
C ALA A 919 -34.41 9.64 23.87
N GLY A 920 -34.46 9.51 22.54
CA GLY A 920 -33.46 10.10 21.63
C GLY A 920 -32.14 9.32 21.51
N GLY A 921 -32.03 8.14 22.11
CA GLY A 921 -30.85 7.27 22.09
C GLY A 921 -30.80 6.27 20.92
N SER A 922 -29.69 5.56 20.81
CA SER A 922 -29.37 4.64 19.71
C SER A 922 -28.70 3.34 20.17
N ALA A 923 -28.48 2.40 19.25
CA ALA A 923 -27.86 1.10 19.53
C ALA A 923 -26.45 1.26 20.13
N LEU A 924 -25.74 2.34 19.80
CA LEU A 924 -24.40 2.65 20.29
C LEU A 924 -24.35 2.86 21.81
N ASN A 925 -25.44 3.28 22.47
CA ASN A 925 -25.48 3.50 23.92
C ASN A 925 -25.17 2.22 24.73
N PHE A 926 -25.34 1.04 24.14
CA PHE A 926 -25.06 -0.26 24.77
C PHE A 926 -23.73 -0.88 24.31
N ARG A 927 -22.93 -0.20 23.48
CA ARG A 927 -21.68 -0.78 22.93
C ARG A 927 -20.63 -1.04 24.03
N ALA A 928 -20.61 -0.24 25.08
CA ALA A 928 -19.77 -0.47 26.25
C ALA A 928 -20.21 -1.74 27.01
N LEU A 929 -21.52 -1.87 27.30
CA LEU A 929 -22.12 -3.07 27.90
C LEU A 929 -21.92 -4.32 27.04
N ALA A 930 -21.96 -4.19 25.71
CA ALA A 930 -21.69 -5.29 24.78
C ALA A 930 -20.24 -5.80 24.89
N THR A 931 -19.26 -4.90 25.02
CA THR A 931 -17.84 -5.27 25.22
C THR A 931 -17.65 -6.12 26.47
N GLU A 932 -18.33 -5.76 27.57
CA GLU A 932 -18.30 -6.52 28.83
C GLU A 932 -18.97 -7.90 28.72
N LEU A 933 -20.08 -8.00 27.98
CA LEU A 933 -20.89 -9.23 27.88
C LEU A 933 -20.47 -10.18 26.74
N GLU A 934 -19.65 -9.73 25.78
CA GLU A 934 -19.09 -10.59 24.73
C GLU A 934 -18.37 -11.80 25.33
N HIS A 935 -17.56 -11.56 26.35
CA HIS A 935 -16.72 -12.58 26.97
C HIS A 935 -17.52 -13.60 27.80
N ASP A 936 -18.73 -13.22 28.23
CA ASP A 936 -19.71 -14.10 28.85
C ASP A 936 -20.47 -14.98 27.86
N GLY A 937 -20.23 -14.84 26.55
CA GLY A 937 -20.97 -15.55 25.51
C GLY A 937 -22.42 -15.07 25.39
N ILE A 938 -22.68 -13.80 25.70
CA ILE A 938 -24.00 -13.17 25.52
C ILE A 938 -23.92 -12.23 24.33
N ALA A 939 -24.57 -12.59 23.21
CA ALA A 939 -24.64 -11.71 22.05
C ALA A 939 -25.50 -10.49 22.38
N VAL A 940 -25.04 -9.28 22.07
CA VAL A 940 -25.82 -8.06 22.30
C VAL A 940 -26.28 -7.47 20.96
N LEU A 941 -27.60 -7.34 20.80
CA LEU A 941 -28.21 -6.54 19.72
C LEU A 941 -28.67 -5.21 20.33
N GLY A 942 -28.28 -4.09 19.74
CA GLY A 942 -28.84 -2.78 20.08
C GLY A 942 -29.93 -2.39 19.07
N ALA A 943 -30.96 -1.71 19.53
CA ALA A 943 -32.00 -1.18 18.66
C ALA A 943 -31.66 0.22 18.14
N GLU A 944 -31.70 0.42 16.83
CA GLU A 944 -31.51 1.71 16.18
C GLU A 944 -32.87 2.32 15.82
N LEU A 945 -33.26 3.38 16.50
CA LEU A 945 -34.62 3.91 16.40
C LEU A 945 -34.81 4.73 15.09
N PRO A 946 -35.87 4.50 14.29
CA PRO A 946 -36.17 5.31 13.11
C PRO A 946 -36.34 6.79 13.45
N GLY A 947 -35.88 7.68 12.57
CA GLY A 947 -35.91 9.14 12.79
C GLY A 947 -35.05 9.67 13.94
N HIS A 948 -34.15 8.85 14.49
CA HIS A 948 -33.18 9.26 15.52
C HIS A 948 -31.77 9.52 14.98
N ASP A 949 -31.51 9.21 13.71
CA ASP A 949 -30.27 9.65 13.06
C ASP A 949 -30.27 11.20 12.98
N PHE A 950 -29.15 11.80 13.38
CA PHE A 950 -29.03 13.25 13.62
C PHE A 950 -29.00 14.11 12.34
N ALA A 951 -29.38 13.53 11.20
CA ALA A 951 -29.25 14.09 9.86
C ALA A 951 -30.57 14.53 9.20
N ALA A 952 -31.75 14.26 9.80
CA ALA A 952 -33.05 14.59 9.19
C ALA A 952 -34.13 15.00 10.22
N GLU A 953 -34.55 16.27 10.21
CA GLU A 953 -35.67 16.75 11.04
C GLU A 953 -37.03 16.15 10.64
N ASP A 954 -37.18 15.71 9.38
CA ASP A 954 -38.43 15.25 8.79
C ASP A 954 -38.70 13.73 8.92
N GLU A 955 -37.72 12.90 9.32
CA GLU A 955 -37.95 11.43 9.38
C GLU A 955 -39.04 11.05 10.41
N PRO A 956 -39.99 10.16 10.08
CA PRO A 956 -41.12 9.82 10.95
C PRO A 956 -40.68 8.94 12.13
N LEU A 957 -40.93 9.42 13.35
CA LEU A 957 -40.68 8.68 14.59
C LEU A 957 -41.78 7.63 14.82
N GLU A 958 -41.40 6.37 15.09
CA GLU A 958 -42.36 5.27 15.29
C GLU A 958 -42.95 5.27 16.71
N GLU A 959 -44.24 4.94 16.85
CA GLU A 959 -44.88 4.69 18.14
C GLU A 959 -44.32 3.42 18.81
N LEU A 960 -44.18 3.41 20.13
CA LEU A 960 -43.60 2.31 20.92
C LEU A 960 -44.16 0.93 20.57
N THR A 961 -45.47 0.83 20.34
CA THR A 961 -46.12 -0.45 20.00
C THR A 961 -45.77 -0.97 18.60
N ALA A 962 -45.33 -0.10 17.68
CA ALA A 962 -44.75 -0.51 16.40
C ALA A 962 -43.31 -0.99 16.59
N LEU A 963 -42.49 -0.23 17.32
CA LEU A 963 -41.11 -0.61 17.66
C LEU A 963 -41.05 -1.97 18.38
N ALA A 964 -41.91 -2.20 19.38
CA ALA A 964 -41.98 -3.46 20.11
C ALA A 964 -42.46 -4.64 19.24
N ALA A 965 -43.35 -4.38 18.27
CA ALA A 965 -43.78 -5.38 17.29
C ALA A 965 -42.66 -5.74 16.30
N ARG A 966 -41.93 -4.74 15.78
CA ARG A 966 -40.74 -4.95 14.93
C ARG A 966 -39.64 -5.71 15.69
N ALA A 967 -39.38 -5.34 16.94
CA ALA A 967 -38.41 -6.03 17.80
C ALA A 967 -38.80 -7.50 18.02
N ARG A 968 -40.07 -7.79 18.33
CA ARG A 968 -40.61 -9.17 18.37
C ARG A 968 -40.31 -9.91 17.06
N ASP A 969 -40.68 -9.35 15.92
CA ASP A 969 -40.57 -10.05 14.63
C ASP A 969 -39.11 -10.32 14.23
N GLU A 970 -38.20 -9.39 14.47
CA GLU A 970 -36.77 -9.59 14.19
C GLU A 970 -36.12 -10.58 15.18
N ILE A 971 -36.56 -10.62 16.44
CA ILE A 971 -36.16 -11.63 17.42
C ILE A 971 -36.65 -13.02 17.00
N LEU A 972 -37.92 -13.15 16.60
CA LEU A 972 -38.51 -14.41 16.14
C LEU A 972 -37.83 -14.92 14.86
N ALA A 973 -37.47 -14.03 13.93
CA ALA A 973 -36.87 -14.39 12.65
C ALA A 973 -35.36 -14.70 12.72
N ARG A 974 -34.59 -14.01 13.58
CA ARG A 974 -33.11 -14.03 13.53
C ARG A 974 -32.40 -14.53 14.78
N VAL A 975 -33.00 -14.39 15.96
CA VAL A 975 -32.39 -14.84 17.23
C VAL A 975 -32.77 -16.29 17.48
N THR A 976 -31.81 -17.18 17.71
CA THR A 976 -32.05 -18.62 17.97
C THR A 976 -31.78 -19.06 19.41
N THR A 977 -31.22 -18.17 20.23
CA THR A 977 -30.90 -18.34 21.64
C THR A 977 -32.09 -18.03 22.56
N PRO A 978 -31.99 -18.35 23.87
CA PRO A 978 -32.77 -17.71 24.91
C PRO A 978 -32.57 -16.19 24.88
N VAL A 979 -33.68 -15.45 24.85
CA VAL A 979 -33.71 -14.00 24.68
C VAL A 979 -33.72 -13.31 26.04
N LEU A 980 -32.85 -12.33 26.22
CA LEU A 980 -32.87 -11.38 27.32
C LEU A 980 -33.27 -10.02 26.73
N LEU A 981 -34.08 -9.24 27.43
CA LEU A 981 -34.45 -7.87 27.01
C LEU A 981 -33.87 -6.87 27.99
N TRP A 982 -33.27 -5.79 27.50
CA TRP A 982 -32.88 -4.63 28.29
C TRP A 982 -33.59 -3.40 27.75
N GLY A 983 -34.34 -2.69 28.59
CA GLY A 983 -34.90 -1.39 28.26
C GLY A 983 -34.35 -0.33 29.20
N HIS A 984 -33.82 0.76 28.66
CA HIS A 984 -33.23 1.83 29.46
C HIS A 984 -34.06 3.12 29.38
N SER A 985 -34.34 3.75 30.53
CA SER A 985 -35.24 4.89 30.67
C SER A 985 -36.60 4.66 29.95
N SER A 986 -36.97 5.46 28.93
CA SER A 986 -38.18 5.25 28.11
C SER A 986 -38.25 3.85 27.48
N GLY A 987 -37.12 3.29 27.03
CA GLY A 987 -37.00 1.96 26.44
C GLY A 987 -37.42 0.82 27.36
N ALA A 988 -37.53 1.05 28.68
CA ALA A 988 -38.12 0.11 29.64
C ALA A 988 -39.57 -0.25 29.27
N ALA A 989 -40.36 0.71 28.78
CA ALA A 989 -41.72 0.45 28.32
C ALA A 989 -41.75 -0.37 27.01
N THR A 990 -40.82 -0.10 26.09
CA THR A 990 -40.65 -0.86 24.83
C THR A 990 -40.21 -2.30 25.11
N ALA A 991 -39.33 -2.51 26.10
CA ALA A 991 -38.87 -3.83 26.53
C ALA A 991 -40.02 -4.65 27.16
N LEU A 992 -40.86 -4.03 28.00
CA LEU A 992 -42.05 -4.67 28.57
C LEU A 992 -43.02 -5.15 27.48
N GLU A 993 -43.37 -4.28 26.53
CA GLU A 993 -44.29 -4.63 25.44
C GLU A 993 -43.67 -5.67 24.50
N THR A 994 -42.36 -5.60 24.22
CA THR A 994 -41.66 -6.63 23.44
C THR A 994 -41.70 -7.98 24.14
N ALA A 995 -41.51 -8.02 25.48
CA ALA A 995 -41.61 -9.25 26.26
C ALA A 995 -43.02 -9.85 26.22
N ARG A 996 -44.05 -8.99 26.33
CA ARG A 996 -45.47 -9.37 26.24
C ARG A 996 -45.81 -9.96 24.86
N LEU A 997 -45.40 -9.27 23.80
CA LEU A 997 -45.60 -9.68 22.40
C LEU A 997 -44.83 -10.97 22.03
N LEU A 998 -43.66 -11.20 22.63
CA LEU A 998 -42.90 -12.45 22.49
C LEU A 998 -43.55 -13.63 23.23
N GLN A 999 -44.11 -13.38 24.42
CA GLN A 999 -44.89 -14.37 25.17
C GLN A 999 -46.18 -14.76 24.44
N GLU A 1000 -46.91 -13.79 23.86
CA GLU A 1000 -48.07 -14.04 23.00
C GLU A 1000 -47.71 -14.86 21.74
N ALA A 1001 -46.51 -14.67 21.20
CA ALA A 1001 -45.96 -15.48 20.11
C ALA A 1001 -45.42 -16.87 20.55
N GLY A 1002 -45.62 -17.26 21.81
CA GLY A 1002 -45.21 -18.57 22.35
C GLY A 1002 -43.71 -18.70 22.64
N ARG A 1003 -42.96 -17.60 22.66
CA ARG A 1003 -41.51 -17.56 22.94
C ARG A 1003 -41.17 -16.47 23.96
N PRO A 1004 -41.57 -16.61 25.24
CA PRO A 1004 -41.29 -15.61 26.26
C PRO A 1004 -39.78 -15.36 26.42
N ALA A 1005 -39.43 -14.12 26.80
CA ALA A 1005 -38.07 -13.77 27.18
C ALA A 1005 -37.64 -14.52 28.46
N ALA A 1006 -36.36 -14.88 28.55
CA ALA A 1006 -35.79 -15.54 29.73
C ALA A 1006 -35.64 -14.57 30.92
N ARG A 1007 -35.47 -13.26 30.65
CA ARG A 1007 -35.43 -12.18 31.64
C ARG A 1007 -35.63 -10.81 30.97
N VAL A 1008 -36.17 -9.85 31.72
CA VAL A 1008 -36.30 -8.44 31.30
C VAL A 1008 -35.58 -7.56 32.32
N PHE A 1009 -34.68 -6.70 31.85
CA PHE A 1009 -33.97 -5.70 32.63
C PHE A 1009 -34.56 -4.32 32.34
N LEU A 1010 -34.91 -3.57 33.39
CA LEU A 1010 -35.46 -2.22 33.32
C LEU A 1010 -34.48 -1.25 33.99
N GLY A 1011 -33.61 -0.64 33.19
CA GLY A 1011 -32.54 0.25 33.68
C GLY A 1011 -32.98 1.71 33.76
N GLY A 1012 -32.72 2.39 34.87
CA GLY A 1012 -32.97 3.84 35.00
C GLY A 1012 -34.45 4.23 34.94
N ARG A 1013 -35.38 3.31 35.19
CA ARG A 1013 -36.83 3.60 35.13
C ARG A 1013 -37.62 2.88 36.23
N LEU A 1014 -38.17 3.67 37.14
CA LEU A 1014 -39.25 3.24 38.04
C LEU A 1014 -40.59 3.22 37.29
N LEU A 1015 -41.61 2.56 37.86
CA LEU A 1015 -43.01 2.70 37.43
C LEU A 1015 -43.75 3.63 38.40
N PRO A 1016 -43.73 4.96 38.18
CA PRO A 1016 -44.42 5.89 39.05
C PRO A 1016 -45.94 5.82 38.85
N GLY A 1017 -46.71 6.35 39.80
CA GLY A 1017 -48.17 6.36 39.73
C GLY A 1017 -48.72 7.17 38.54
N ALA A 1018 -49.95 6.88 38.13
CA ALA A 1018 -50.55 7.44 36.91
C ALA A 1018 -50.58 8.98 36.89
N ASP A 1019 -50.73 9.64 38.04
CA ASP A 1019 -50.71 11.11 38.12
C ASP A 1019 -49.30 11.70 37.93
N ALA A 1020 -48.25 10.97 38.30
CA ALA A 1020 -46.87 11.37 38.02
C ALA A 1020 -46.50 11.16 36.54
N LEU A 1021 -46.96 10.06 35.90
CA LEU A 1021 -46.81 9.88 34.44
C LEU A 1021 -47.56 10.99 33.66
N ARG A 1022 -48.73 11.43 34.15
CA ARG A 1022 -49.48 12.57 33.59
C ARG A 1022 -48.77 13.91 33.81
N ALA A 1023 -48.11 14.10 34.96
CA ALA A 1023 -47.30 15.27 35.24
C ALA A 1023 -46.09 15.35 34.30
N GLU A 1024 -45.29 14.28 34.20
CA GLU A 1024 -44.13 14.19 33.29
C GLU A 1024 -44.54 14.40 31.81
N LEU A 1025 -45.69 13.85 31.39
CA LEU A 1025 -46.27 14.12 30.07
C LEU A 1025 -46.60 15.60 29.84
N ALA A 1026 -47.19 16.28 30.83
CA ALA A 1026 -47.53 17.69 30.73
C ALA A 1026 -46.30 18.61 30.81
N GLU A 1027 -45.30 18.21 31.59
CA GLU A 1027 -44.02 18.89 31.77
C GLU A 1027 -43.19 18.83 30.48
N VAL A 1028 -42.96 17.64 29.92
CA VAL A 1028 -42.19 17.47 28.66
C VAL A 1028 -42.92 18.03 27.43
N ALA A 1029 -44.26 18.13 27.48
CA ALA A 1029 -45.04 18.84 26.45
C ALA A 1029 -45.05 20.37 26.62
N GLY A 1030 -44.76 20.90 27.81
CA GLY A 1030 -44.84 22.33 28.15
C GLY A 1030 -43.48 23.04 28.30
N ALA A 1031 -42.40 22.31 28.57
CA ALA A 1031 -41.06 22.84 28.75
C ALA A 1031 -40.48 23.39 27.44
N ASP A 1032 -39.67 24.45 27.55
CA ASP A 1032 -38.96 24.99 26.39
C ASP A 1032 -37.86 24.03 25.89
N ARG A 1033 -37.45 24.18 24.63
CA ARG A 1033 -36.37 23.38 24.05
C ARG A 1033 -35.04 23.57 24.79
N ASP A 1034 -34.69 24.79 25.16
CA ASP A 1034 -33.40 25.06 25.81
C ASP A 1034 -33.40 24.57 27.28
N GLU A 1035 -34.58 24.47 27.90
CA GLU A 1035 -34.78 23.84 29.21
C GLU A 1035 -34.62 22.31 29.14
N LEU A 1036 -35.23 21.65 28.14
CA LEU A 1036 -35.12 20.21 27.94
C LEU A 1036 -33.70 19.77 27.56
N LEU A 1037 -33.06 20.45 26.60
CA LEU A 1037 -31.64 20.24 26.28
C LEU A 1037 -30.74 20.58 27.47
N GLY A 1038 -31.10 21.59 28.28
CA GLY A 1038 -30.37 21.94 29.51
C GLY A 1038 -30.36 20.80 30.54
N ARG A 1039 -31.47 20.08 30.70
CA ARG A 1039 -31.56 18.89 31.57
C ARG A 1039 -30.71 17.74 31.01
N LEU A 1040 -30.85 17.44 29.71
CA LEU A 1040 -30.05 16.41 29.03
C LEU A 1040 -28.53 16.68 29.08
N ARG A 1041 -28.09 17.94 29.08
CA ARG A 1041 -26.71 18.33 29.38
C ARG A 1041 -26.32 18.02 30.83
N ALA A 1042 -27.13 18.46 31.79
CA ALA A 1042 -26.84 18.30 33.22
C ALA A 1042 -26.76 16.82 33.66
N ASP A 1043 -27.62 15.97 33.09
CA ASP A 1043 -27.68 14.53 33.37
C ASP A 1043 -26.63 13.70 32.60
N ASN A 1044 -25.71 14.36 31.87
CA ASN A 1044 -24.63 13.74 31.10
C ASN A 1044 -25.11 12.78 29.99
N ALA A 1045 -26.32 13.01 29.47
CA ALA A 1045 -27.02 12.13 28.51
C ALA A 1045 -26.39 12.14 27.10
N TYR A 1046 -25.76 13.25 26.73
CA TYR A 1046 -25.08 13.46 25.45
C TYR A 1046 -23.86 14.35 25.68
N VAL A 1047 -22.66 13.75 25.73
CA VAL A 1047 -21.39 14.46 25.99
C VAL A 1047 -21.03 15.45 24.87
N GLU A 1048 -21.71 15.37 23.71
CA GLU A 1048 -21.51 16.23 22.54
C GLU A 1048 -22.43 17.46 22.48
N LEU A 1049 -23.38 17.65 23.42
CA LEU A 1049 -24.47 18.66 23.31
C LEU A 1049 -24.01 20.13 23.22
N ASP A 1050 -22.75 20.42 23.48
CA ASP A 1050 -22.15 21.76 23.36
C ASP A 1050 -21.54 22.04 21.98
N ALA A 1051 -21.47 21.02 21.10
CA ALA A 1051 -20.95 21.10 19.73
C ALA A 1051 -22.05 20.95 18.65
N TYR A 1052 -23.33 20.85 19.04
CA TYR A 1052 -24.44 20.63 18.10
C TYR A 1052 -24.88 21.91 17.39
N SER A 1053 -25.20 21.78 16.10
CA SER A 1053 -25.86 22.83 15.33
C SER A 1053 -27.32 23.03 15.78
N PRO A 1054 -27.96 24.17 15.46
CA PRO A 1054 -29.36 24.44 15.84
C PRO A 1054 -30.38 23.39 15.37
N GLU A 1055 -30.07 22.71 14.26
CA GLU A 1055 -30.87 21.68 13.61
C GLU A 1055 -30.70 20.33 14.36
N ARG A 1056 -29.45 19.93 14.64
CA ARG A 1056 -29.17 18.73 15.47
C ARG A 1056 -29.76 18.86 16.88
N ALA A 1057 -29.79 20.08 17.42
CA ALA A 1057 -30.47 20.41 18.67
C ALA A 1057 -32.01 20.29 18.57
N ALA A 1058 -32.63 20.60 17.43
CA ALA A 1058 -34.07 20.43 17.20
C ALA A 1058 -34.46 18.95 17.04
N ALA A 1059 -33.64 18.15 16.35
CA ALA A 1059 -33.86 16.71 16.19
C ALA A 1059 -33.88 15.98 17.55
N VAL A 1060 -32.93 16.29 18.45
CA VAL A 1060 -32.87 15.72 19.81
C VAL A 1060 -34.12 16.04 20.64
N ASP A 1061 -34.57 17.30 20.63
CA ASP A 1061 -35.79 17.73 21.33
C ASP A 1061 -37.04 16.99 20.81
N ARG A 1062 -37.19 16.92 19.48
CA ARG A 1062 -38.28 16.23 18.79
C ARG A 1062 -38.34 14.74 19.15
N ALA A 1063 -37.20 14.03 19.08
CA ALA A 1063 -37.10 12.62 19.42
C ALA A 1063 -37.41 12.38 20.91
N TYR A 1064 -36.78 13.16 21.81
CA TYR A 1064 -36.97 13.01 23.25
C TYR A 1064 -38.43 13.20 23.70
N ARG A 1065 -39.11 14.23 23.17
CA ARG A 1065 -40.53 14.49 23.47
C ARG A 1065 -41.43 13.36 22.98
N HIS A 1066 -41.21 12.87 21.76
CA HIS A 1066 -41.99 11.76 21.18
C HIS A 1066 -41.83 10.46 21.98
N ASP A 1067 -40.60 10.05 22.25
CA ASP A 1067 -40.28 8.81 22.96
C ASP A 1067 -40.87 8.80 24.37
N THR A 1068 -40.66 9.89 25.11
CA THR A 1068 -41.23 10.06 26.45
C THR A 1068 -42.76 10.04 26.39
N ALA A 1069 -43.37 10.68 25.38
CA ALA A 1069 -44.81 10.70 25.19
C ALA A 1069 -45.40 9.33 24.81
N THR A 1070 -44.74 8.52 23.98
CA THR A 1070 -45.22 7.16 23.64
C THR A 1070 -44.99 6.17 24.79
N ALA A 1071 -43.84 6.25 25.46
CA ALA A 1071 -43.53 5.45 26.66
C ALA A 1071 -44.55 5.69 27.78
N ASN A 1072 -44.81 6.93 28.16
CA ASN A 1072 -45.77 7.22 29.24
C ASN A 1072 -47.22 6.94 28.86
N ARG A 1073 -47.62 7.16 27.59
CA ARG A 1073 -48.94 6.68 27.09
C ARG A 1073 -49.05 5.16 27.08
N HIS A 1074 -47.96 4.41 27.00
CA HIS A 1074 -47.96 2.96 27.20
C HIS A 1074 -48.06 2.61 28.69
N LEU A 1075 -47.20 3.16 29.54
CA LEU A 1075 -47.19 2.87 30.99
C LEU A 1075 -48.50 3.26 31.69
N LEU A 1076 -49.22 4.30 31.23
CA LEU A 1076 -50.58 4.60 31.71
C LEU A 1076 -51.57 3.47 31.40
N ARG A 1077 -51.56 2.92 30.17
CA ARG A 1077 -52.40 1.76 29.81
C ARG A 1077 -52.04 0.51 30.63
N VAL A 1078 -50.76 0.33 30.94
CA VAL A 1078 -50.27 -0.73 31.84
C VAL A 1078 -50.84 -0.56 33.25
N LEU A 1079 -50.91 0.67 33.79
CA LEU A 1079 -51.50 0.92 35.11
C LEU A 1079 -53.04 0.82 35.13
N ASP A 1080 -53.71 1.21 34.05
CA ASP A 1080 -55.17 1.09 33.93
C ASP A 1080 -55.62 -0.38 33.75
N ALA A 1081 -54.79 -1.23 33.14
CA ALA A 1081 -55.12 -2.64 32.84
C ALA A 1081 -53.95 -3.63 33.06
N PRO A 1082 -53.35 -3.71 34.28
CA PRO A 1082 -52.09 -4.44 34.52
C PRO A 1082 -52.18 -5.94 34.22
N ALA A 1083 -53.35 -6.56 34.42
CA ALA A 1083 -53.58 -7.96 34.10
C ALA A 1083 -53.46 -8.28 32.59
N ALA A 1084 -53.67 -7.29 31.71
CA ALA A 1084 -53.52 -7.44 30.26
C ALA A 1084 -52.07 -7.23 29.78
N HIS A 1085 -51.22 -6.60 30.60
CA HIS A 1085 -49.81 -6.33 30.31
C HIS A 1085 -48.83 -7.20 31.12
N ARG A 1086 -49.33 -8.30 31.70
CA ARG A 1086 -48.56 -9.18 32.59
C ARG A 1086 -47.65 -10.15 31.82
N ILE A 1087 -46.39 -10.22 32.25
CA ILE A 1087 -45.36 -11.10 31.70
C ILE A 1087 -44.92 -12.17 32.72
N GLU A 1088 -44.57 -13.35 32.24
CA GLU A 1088 -44.05 -14.48 33.03
C GLU A 1088 -42.53 -14.39 33.25
N ALA A 1089 -41.84 -13.63 32.41
CA ALA A 1089 -40.39 -13.40 32.50
C ALA A 1089 -40.04 -12.65 33.80
N PRO A 1090 -38.97 -13.04 34.52
CA PRO A 1090 -38.48 -12.27 35.66
C PRO A 1090 -38.02 -10.87 35.25
N VAL A 1091 -38.32 -9.88 36.09
CA VAL A 1091 -38.00 -8.47 35.88
C VAL A 1091 -36.92 -8.04 36.87
N GLU A 1092 -35.80 -7.55 36.34
CA GLU A 1092 -34.72 -6.95 37.13
C GLU A 1092 -34.76 -5.43 36.92
N VAL A 1093 -35.16 -4.68 37.95
CA VAL A 1093 -35.05 -3.23 37.95
C VAL A 1093 -33.61 -2.86 38.34
N VAL A 1094 -32.96 -2.00 37.57
CA VAL A 1094 -31.56 -1.61 37.79
C VAL A 1094 -31.46 -0.10 37.86
N LEU A 1095 -30.94 0.44 38.97
CA LEU A 1095 -30.85 1.88 39.25
C LEU A 1095 -29.44 2.22 39.77
N ALA A 1096 -29.01 3.47 39.62
CA ALA A 1096 -27.81 3.99 40.27
C ALA A 1096 -28.20 4.95 41.41
N ARG A 1097 -27.50 4.90 42.56
CA ARG A 1097 -27.87 5.67 43.76
C ARG A 1097 -27.68 7.18 43.63
N ASP A 1098 -26.90 7.62 42.65
CA ASP A 1098 -26.64 9.01 42.27
C ASP A 1098 -27.55 9.52 41.14
N ASP A 1099 -28.47 8.70 40.61
CA ASP A 1099 -29.47 9.12 39.63
C ASP A 1099 -30.58 9.97 40.29
N ALA A 1100 -30.54 11.29 40.08
CA ALA A 1100 -31.55 12.22 40.59
C ALA A 1100 -33.00 11.92 40.15
N TRP A 1101 -33.20 11.20 39.04
CA TRP A 1101 -34.53 10.85 38.52
C TRP A 1101 -35.13 9.62 39.20
N THR A 1102 -34.32 8.75 39.82
CA THR A 1102 -34.78 7.53 40.52
C THR A 1102 -34.36 7.46 41.99
N ALA A 1103 -33.65 8.48 42.50
CA ALA A 1103 -33.34 8.71 43.91
C ALA A 1103 -34.58 9.12 44.75
N GLY A 1104 -35.54 8.20 44.90
CA GLY A 1104 -36.72 8.38 45.73
C GLY A 1104 -37.43 7.06 46.04
N ASP A 1105 -37.73 6.85 47.33
CA ASP A 1105 -38.47 5.71 47.92
C ASP A 1105 -38.27 4.34 47.24
N PRO A 1106 -37.39 3.47 47.75
CA PRO A 1106 -37.22 2.10 47.28
C PRO A 1106 -38.50 1.23 47.30
N ASP A 1107 -39.62 1.65 47.89
CA ASP A 1107 -40.89 0.93 47.72
C ASP A 1107 -41.59 1.24 46.38
N ALA A 1108 -41.14 2.24 45.63
CA ALA A 1108 -41.69 2.61 44.31
C ALA A 1108 -41.52 1.52 43.24
N TYR A 1109 -40.40 0.78 43.22
CA TYR A 1109 -40.21 -0.30 42.22
C TYR A 1109 -41.20 -1.46 42.42
N ARG A 1110 -41.85 -1.56 43.59
CA ARG A 1110 -42.89 -2.57 43.85
C ARG A 1110 -44.08 -2.44 42.90
N ALA A 1111 -44.31 -1.27 42.28
CA ALA A 1111 -45.33 -1.08 41.26
C ALA A 1111 -45.17 -2.03 40.05
N TRP A 1112 -43.93 -2.37 39.67
CA TRP A 1112 -43.66 -3.35 38.60
C TRP A 1112 -44.23 -4.76 38.91
N ARG A 1113 -44.55 -5.08 40.18
CA ARG A 1113 -45.21 -6.34 40.55
C ARG A 1113 -46.66 -6.45 40.05
N ALA A 1114 -47.24 -5.36 39.55
CA ALA A 1114 -48.52 -5.40 38.86
C ALA A 1114 -48.44 -6.16 37.51
N VAL A 1115 -47.25 -6.19 36.88
CA VAL A 1115 -47.00 -6.83 35.57
C VAL A 1115 -46.04 -8.01 35.59
N GLY A 1116 -45.38 -8.32 36.70
CA GLY A 1116 -44.53 -9.51 36.82
C GLY A 1116 -44.50 -10.09 38.24
N ASP A 1117 -44.63 -11.41 38.38
CA ASP A 1117 -44.63 -12.09 39.69
C ASP A 1117 -43.25 -12.14 40.36
N ARG A 1118 -42.18 -11.89 39.58
CA ARG A 1118 -40.78 -11.94 40.02
C ARG A 1118 -40.10 -10.63 39.67
N VAL A 1119 -40.04 -9.71 40.62
CA VAL A 1119 -39.38 -8.41 40.48
C VAL A 1119 -38.27 -8.27 41.52
N THR A 1120 -37.03 -8.15 41.03
CA THR A 1120 -35.81 -7.86 41.81
C THR A 1120 -35.41 -6.39 41.60
N LEU A 1121 -34.78 -5.79 42.62
CA LEU A 1121 -34.08 -4.51 42.48
C LEU A 1121 -32.56 -4.75 42.59
N HIS A 1122 -31.80 -4.08 41.72
CA HIS A 1122 -30.34 -3.99 41.78
C HIS A 1122 -29.95 -2.51 41.84
N GLU A 1123 -29.22 -2.13 42.88
CA GLU A 1123 -28.67 -0.79 43.04
C GLU A 1123 -27.16 -0.80 42.69
N LEU A 1124 -26.74 0.14 41.86
CA LEU A 1124 -25.34 0.48 41.62
C LEU A 1124 -24.93 1.64 42.54
N GLU A 1125 -23.68 1.66 43.01
CA GLU A 1125 -23.24 2.67 44.00
C GLU A 1125 -23.08 4.07 43.38
N GLU A 1126 -22.67 4.14 42.11
CA GLU A 1126 -22.56 5.34 41.28
C GLU A 1126 -22.89 4.99 39.82
N GLY A 1127 -23.14 6.00 38.98
CA GLY A 1127 -23.27 5.87 37.53
C GLY A 1127 -24.17 6.92 36.86
N GLY A 1128 -25.02 7.59 37.64
CA GLY A 1128 -26.08 8.47 37.14
C GLY A 1128 -27.17 7.72 36.37
N HIS A 1129 -28.07 8.46 35.72
CA HIS A 1129 -29.18 7.87 34.97
C HIS A 1129 -28.71 6.88 33.88
N TYR A 1130 -27.65 7.26 33.14
CA TYR A 1130 -27.15 6.57 31.94
C TYR A 1130 -26.05 5.52 32.21
N PHE A 1131 -26.15 4.82 33.34
CA PHE A 1131 -25.14 3.88 33.84
C PHE A 1131 -24.74 2.75 32.86
N THR A 1132 -25.58 2.41 31.87
CA THR A 1132 -25.26 1.41 30.83
C THR A 1132 -24.05 1.81 29.96
N GLY A 1133 -23.78 3.11 29.83
CA GLY A 1133 -22.60 3.65 29.13
C GLY A 1133 -21.47 4.07 30.08
N THR A 1134 -21.80 4.63 31.25
CA THR A 1134 -20.82 5.21 32.20
C THR A 1134 -20.26 4.22 33.23
N ARG A 1135 -20.95 3.09 33.45
CA ARG A 1135 -20.64 1.99 34.38
C ARG A 1135 -20.98 0.62 33.75
N PRO A 1136 -20.38 0.28 32.58
CA PRO A 1136 -20.76 -0.89 31.80
C PRO A 1136 -20.42 -2.22 32.50
N ALA A 1137 -19.37 -2.26 33.33
CA ALA A 1137 -18.93 -3.48 34.01
C ALA A 1137 -19.87 -3.86 35.16
N GLU A 1138 -20.30 -2.87 35.94
CA GLU A 1138 -21.25 -2.99 37.03
C GLU A 1138 -22.65 -3.37 36.49
N THR A 1139 -23.02 -2.78 35.34
CA THR A 1139 -24.20 -3.14 34.56
C THR A 1139 -24.12 -4.60 34.08
N ALA A 1140 -22.99 -5.00 33.51
CA ALA A 1140 -22.75 -6.37 33.06
C ALA A 1140 -22.80 -7.37 34.22
N ASP A 1141 -22.29 -7.02 35.41
CA ASP A 1141 -22.36 -7.85 36.60
C ASP A 1141 -23.79 -8.12 37.08
N VAL A 1142 -24.76 -7.23 36.82
CA VAL A 1142 -26.19 -7.53 37.05
C VAL A 1142 -26.68 -8.60 36.07
N VAL A 1143 -26.32 -8.50 34.77
CA VAL A 1143 -26.68 -9.50 33.76
C VAL A 1143 -25.99 -10.85 34.04
N ARG A 1144 -24.68 -10.86 34.36
CA ARG A 1144 -23.89 -12.04 34.73
C ARG A 1144 -24.52 -12.78 35.91
N ARG A 1145 -24.77 -12.10 37.03
CA ARG A 1145 -25.37 -12.68 38.25
C ARG A 1145 -26.78 -13.24 38.06
N THR A 1146 -27.48 -12.88 36.99
CA THR A 1146 -28.85 -13.30 36.70
C THR A 1146 -28.96 -14.25 35.49
N THR A 1147 -27.84 -14.60 34.84
CA THR A 1147 -27.77 -15.49 33.65
C THR A 1147 -26.71 -16.59 33.72
N GLY A 1148 -25.98 -16.67 34.85
CA GLY A 1148 -25.09 -17.77 35.22
C GLY A 1148 -25.81 -19.01 35.72
#